data_AF-A0A9P9T9I3-F1
#
_entry.id   AF-A0A9P9T9I3-F1
#
_cell.length_a   1.000
_cell.length_b   1.000
_cell.length_c   1.000
_cell.angle_alpha   90.00
_cell.angle_beta   90.00
_cell.angle_gamma   90.00
#
_symmetry.space_group_name_H-M   'P 1'
#
loop_
_entity.id
_entity.type
_entity.pdbx_description
1 polymer ?
#
loop_
_entity_poly.entity_id
_entity_poly.type
_entity_poly.pdbx_seq_one_letter_code
_entity_poly.pdbx_strand_id
1 'polypeptide(L)'
;MAASLPTIKDLESALQDLDRKFPKAKLEGLAFQLTSNESLGLGDGKAFNVNIPFRTWPPKEKIHDTSALPKCKYPSALQEAFKEVLTAGSKKSDRTTWDTSACWIDIVSLNPADLFFTEFTGKSEEKPYVPLGQLDSIAKAIADVVNSIPESSNIKPVIRILAGADENLTATEYWQKFLYRFENMFWTKESADGPTIPLITQKNATLFVGYYGPTFQPGSPEASSWLETLGGSVESIVQKNEDLIKSHANDPSFDPKKLHLHDQITTFVKDGLPAISWNHGKLLVVNGKVVMTGGGNFWNEYMGQQCDIVDHQAKIKGDAAITAHKYTNYFFEYLNKHVQSDTRSLLRSCTLSSNSPNWTDGVQAPLADFKPSNTGQYPVLTVGRLGDWHGTMAKVPFPVQVIDAIRDVALNVFWHIKPDNEQGKTIAMMDYALRDDSTIAAYASTANIAIKVSNIFSTQKTLPFIVPDINEIFTDLQINPVAWASRYARKYVIERAEKRVCISQQMLVDLLQIDDASFKKAVFGVHDQDHPKDDKAGLNDRLKPITKGSTPWDGAIWPYDLLCAIGWALARIDFNKGDGVYIVLTTDFPRDGKTVTLKNGEKVHKEARKRNWEDRTKVSEFKKRLAVCMKGMAQLRTVLPNWFLLMTAEDRVDEVINKRLHVQRVLNNDGDHYCHNKIVMVDDKLLYIGSDNAYPSYNEEHGVWIDHQDTIKSWKKDYWDGLWDWSSEAKD
;
A
#
# COMPACT_ATOMS: atom_id res chain seq x y z
N MET A 1 -29.41 16.21 -9.85
CA MET A 1 -28.69 15.79 -11.07
C MET A 1 -27.99 14.49 -10.73
N ALA A 2 -28.16 13.43 -11.53
CA ALA A 2 -27.29 12.27 -11.39
C ALA A 2 -25.87 12.73 -11.74
N ALA A 3 -24.93 12.60 -10.82
CA ALA A 3 -23.53 12.85 -11.14
C ALA A 3 -23.12 11.81 -12.19
N SER A 4 -22.31 12.19 -13.18
CA SER A 4 -21.74 11.18 -14.06
C SER A 4 -20.87 10.22 -13.24
N LEU A 5 -20.91 8.94 -13.59
CA LEU A 5 -20.00 7.93 -13.05
C LEU A 5 -18.54 8.41 -13.19
N PRO A 6 -17.70 8.22 -12.15
CA PRO A 6 -16.32 8.71 -12.19
C PRO A 6 -15.57 8.06 -13.34
N THR A 7 -14.92 8.89 -14.15
CA THR A 7 -13.97 8.46 -15.18
C THR A 7 -12.54 8.56 -14.64
N ILE A 8 -11.58 7.92 -15.31
CA ILE A 8 -10.17 8.08 -14.94
C ILE A 8 -9.66 9.52 -15.09
N LYS A 9 -10.27 10.30 -15.97
CA LYS A 9 -9.97 11.73 -16.16
C LYS A 9 -10.49 12.58 -15.01
N ASP A 10 -11.66 12.25 -14.45
CA ASP A 10 -12.16 12.94 -13.25
C ASP A 10 -11.22 12.69 -12.06
N LEU A 11 -10.71 11.46 -11.96
CA LEU A 11 -9.74 11.09 -10.94
C LEU A 11 -8.38 11.80 -11.13
N GLU A 12 -7.83 11.82 -12.36
CA GLU A 12 -6.63 12.59 -12.68
C GLU A 12 -6.83 14.07 -12.34
N SER A 13 -7.95 14.66 -12.76
CA SER A 13 -8.26 16.08 -12.51
C SER A 13 -8.29 16.39 -11.01
N ALA A 14 -8.89 15.49 -10.20
CA ALA A 14 -8.90 15.65 -8.75
C ALA A 14 -7.49 15.63 -8.14
N LEU A 15 -6.60 14.76 -8.63
CA LEU A 15 -5.20 14.73 -8.19
C LEU A 15 -4.43 15.97 -8.66
N GLN A 16 -4.63 16.43 -9.89
CA GLN A 16 -4.02 17.67 -10.40
C GLN A 16 -4.49 18.90 -9.63
N ASP A 17 -5.77 18.96 -9.25
CA ASP A 17 -6.32 20.06 -8.47
C ASP A 17 -5.69 20.14 -7.07
N LEU A 18 -5.39 18.98 -6.46
CA LEU A 18 -4.60 18.92 -5.24
C LEU A 18 -3.13 19.32 -5.48
N ASP A 19 -2.49 18.75 -6.49
CA ASP A 19 -1.08 18.99 -6.82
C ASP A 19 -0.79 20.47 -7.10
N ARG A 20 -1.71 21.15 -7.79
CA ARG A 20 -1.58 22.58 -8.14
C ARG A 20 -1.52 23.51 -6.93
N LYS A 21 -1.99 23.08 -5.75
CA LYS A 21 -1.89 23.85 -4.51
C LYS A 21 -0.47 23.88 -3.94
N PHE A 22 0.41 22.98 -4.41
CA PHE A 22 1.79 22.82 -3.94
C PHE A 22 2.80 23.06 -5.08
N PRO A 23 2.89 24.28 -5.65
CA PRO A 23 3.67 24.54 -6.85
C PRO A 23 5.19 24.30 -6.71
N LYS A 24 5.70 24.22 -5.48
CA LYS A 24 7.12 23.93 -5.16
C LYS A 24 7.40 22.44 -4.94
N ALA A 25 6.37 21.62 -4.79
CA ALA A 25 6.45 20.20 -4.49
C ALA A 25 5.48 19.43 -5.40
N LYS A 26 5.45 19.74 -6.69
CA LYS A 26 4.61 19.00 -7.66
C LYS A 26 5.05 17.55 -7.75
N LEU A 27 4.09 16.64 -7.70
CA LEU A 27 4.28 15.19 -7.77
C LEU A 27 3.60 14.56 -8.98
N GLU A 28 2.95 15.35 -9.84
CA GLU A 28 2.55 14.90 -11.18
C GLU A 28 3.77 14.39 -11.98
N GLY A 29 3.62 13.25 -12.63
CA GLY A 29 4.70 12.55 -13.32
C GLY A 29 5.53 11.64 -12.41
N LEU A 30 5.28 11.64 -11.10
CA LEU A 30 5.95 10.80 -10.11
C LEU A 30 4.97 10.02 -9.24
N ALA A 31 4.20 10.70 -8.39
CA ALA A 31 3.19 10.07 -7.53
C ALA A 31 1.93 9.73 -8.32
N PHE A 32 1.63 10.46 -9.40
CA PHE A 32 0.54 10.10 -10.30
C PHE A 32 0.80 10.60 -11.72
N GLN A 33 0.27 9.90 -12.72
CA GLN A 33 0.32 10.32 -14.12
C GLN A 33 -0.70 9.54 -14.93
N LEU A 34 -1.60 10.23 -15.65
CA LEU A 34 -2.38 9.57 -16.70
C LEU A 34 -1.49 9.37 -17.92
N THR A 35 -1.50 8.16 -18.45
CA THR A 35 -0.67 7.72 -19.58
C THR A 35 -1.55 7.08 -20.64
N SER A 36 -1.08 7.12 -21.89
CA SER A 36 -1.73 6.44 -23.01
C SER A 36 -0.90 5.23 -23.44
N ASN A 37 -1.50 4.04 -23.38
CA ASN A 37 -0.79 2.77 -23.48
C ASN A 37 -1.16 2.00 -24.75
N GLU A 38 -0.19 1.26 -25.31
CA GLU A 38 -0.36 0.48 -26.54
C GLU A 38 -1.30 -0.69 -26.31
N SER A 39 -1.19 -1.37 -25.15
CA SER A 39 -2.07 -2.48 -24.77
C SER A 39 -2.17 -2.68 -23.26
N LEU A 40 -3.35 -3.10 -22.82
CA LEU A 40 -3.56 -3.72 -21.50
C LEU A 40 -3.26 -5.22 -21.65
N GLY A 41 -2.06 -5.63 -21.23
CA GLY A 41 -1.46 -6.93 -21.52
C GLY A 41 -0.32 -6.85 -22.55
N LEU A 42 0.27 -8.01 -22.91
CA LEU A 42 1.47 -8.12 -23.77
C LEU A 42 1.19 -8.66 -25.18
N GLY A 43 -0.09 -8.72 -25.59
CA GLY A 43 -0.55 -9.36 -26.83
C GLY A 43 -1.96 -8.89 -27.23
N ASP A 44 -2.79 -9.80 -27.73
CA ASP A 44 -4.17 -9.59 -28.22
C ASP A 44 -5.20 -9.12 -27.15
N GLY A 45 -4.75 -8.58 -26.02
CA GLY A 45 -5.57 -8.10 -24.91
C GLY A 45 -5.93 -9.16 -23.85
N LYS A 46 -5.64 -10.46 -24.08
CA LYS A 46 -5.97 -11.53 -23.09
C LYS A 46 -4.92 -11.74 -22.00
N ALA A 47 -3.74 -11.16 -22.16
CA ALA A 47 -2.60 -11.31 -21.25
C ALA A 47 -2.49 -10.18 -20.21
N PHE A 48 -3.57 -9.47 -19.92
CA PHE A 48 -3.58 -8.40 -18.91
C PHE A 48 -3.42 -8.94 -17.48
N ASN A 49 -4.08 -10.07 -17.18
CA ASN A 49 -4.21 -10.63 -15.84
C ASN A 49 -3.10 -11.61 -15.49
N VAL A 50 -2.60 -11.53 -14.26
CA VAL A 50 -1.79 -12.58 -13.62
C VAL A 50 -2.52 -13.03 -12.36
N ASN A 51 -3.29 -14.10 -12.49
CA ASN A 51 -4.05 -14.66 -11.38
C ASN A 51 -3.15 -15.63 -10.60
N ILE A 52 -2.87 -15.31 -9.35
CA ILE A 52 -1.96 -16.10 -8.51
C ILE A 52 -2.81 -16.86 -7.47
N PRO A 53 -2.56 -18.17 -7.26
CA PRO A 53 -1.57 -19.02 -7.93
C PRO A 53 -2.09 -19.71 -9.21
N PHE A 54 -3.41 -19.69 -9.46
CA PHE A 54 -4.05 -20.68 -10.33
C PHE A 54 -4.01 -20.40 -11.84
N ARG A 55 -3.61 -19.20 -12.30
CA ARG A 55 -3.82 -18.65 -13.67
C ARG A 55 -5.28 -18.54 -14.08
N THR A 56 -6.03 -19.62 -13.92
CA THR A 56 -7.48 -19.73 -14.05
C THR A 56 -8.00 -20.42 -12.81
N TRP A 57 -9.09 -19.90 -12.24
CA TRP A 57 -9.75 -20.54 -11.12
C TRP A 57 -10.11 -21.99 -11.47
N PRO A 58 -9.72 -22.98 -10.64
CA PRO A 58 -10.16 -24.33 -10.90
C PRO A 58 -11.67 -24.44 -10.63
N PRO A 59 -12.31 -25.53 -11.10
CA PRO A 59 -13.75 -25.71 -10.95
C PRO A 59 -14.18 -25.69 -9.48
N LYS A 60 -15.35 -25.10 -9.20
CA LYS A 60 -15.85 -24.88 -7.84
C LYS A 60 -15.97 -26.19 -7.05
N GLU A 61 -16.36 -27.27 -7.71
CA GLU A 61 -16.49 -28.61 -7.13
C GLU A 61 -15.16 -29.21 -6.63
N LYS A 62 -14.01 -28.67 -7.06
CA LYS A 62 -12.68 -29.13 -6.63
C LYS A 62 -12.10 -28.35 -5.46
N ILE A 63 -12.76 -27.29 -5.00
CA ILE A 63 -12.25 -26.41 -3.92
C ILE A 63 -11.98 -27.18 -2.63
N HIS A 64 -12.84 -28.14 -2.28
CA HIS A 64 -12.72 -28.87 -1.02
C HIS A 64 -11.71 -30.03 -1.07
N ASP A 65 -11.22 -30.35 -2.26
CA ASP A 65 -10.23 -31.40 -2.47
C ASP A 65 -8.88 -30.74 -2.72
N THR A 66 -8.14 -30.46 -1.63
CA THR A 66 -6.79 -29.88 -1.70
C THR A 66 -5.82 -30.77 -2.50
N SER A 67 -6.10 -32.06 -2.64
CA SER A 67 -5.33 -32.97 -3.50
C SER A 67 -5.66 -32.80 -4.98
N ALA A 68 -6.85 -32.28 -5.31
CA ALA A 68 -7.28 -31.94 -6.66
C ALA A 68 -6.96 -30.51 -7.08
N LEU A 69 -6.55 -29.63 -6.13
CA LEU A 69 -6.03 -28.32 -6.48
C LEU A 69 -4.74 -28.48 -7.31
N PRO A 70 -4.59 -27.75 -8.42
CA PRO A 70 -3.35 -27.80 -9.18
C PRO A 70 -2.19 -27.38 -8.27
N LYS A 71 -1.24 -28.29 -8.02
CA LYS A 71 0.03 -27.90 -7.41
C LYS A 71 0.67 -26.83 -8.30
N CYS A 72 1.21 -25.78 -7.68
CA CYS A 72 1.92 -24.75 -8.40
C CYS A 72 3.07 -25.44 -9.17
N LYS A 73 2.95 -25.48 -10.50
CA LYS A 73 4.02 -25.98 -11.36
C LYS A 73 5.05 -24.88 -11.48
N TYR A 74 6.32 -25.26 -11.49
CA TYR A 74 7.35 -24.37 -11.96
C TYR A 74 7.28 -24.26 -13.50
N PRO A 75 7.40 -23.07 -14.07
CA PRO A 75 7.31 -21.75 -13.43
C PRO A 75 5.88 -21.44 -12.92
N SER A 76 5.79 -20.79 -11.74
CA SER A 76 4.52 -20.32 -11.20
C SER A 76 3.82 -19.31 -12.13
N ALA A 77 2.54 -19.02 -11.90
CA ALA A 77 1.82 -17.99 -12.67
C ALA A 77 2.56 -16.63 -12.66
N LEU A 78 3.14 -16.26 -11.51
CA LEU A 78 3.90 -15.03 -11.36
C LEU A 78 5.24 -15.08 -12.09
N GLN A 79 5.95 -16.22 -12.03
CA GLN A 79 7.22 -16.41 -12.72
C GLN A 79 7.06 -16.40 -14.24
N GLU A 80 6.02 -17.03 -14.77
CA GLU A 80 5.74 -16.94 -16.21
C GLU A 80 5.44 -15.52 -16.66
N ALA A 81 4.57 -14.82 -15.94
CA ALA A 81 4.27 -13.43 -16.24
C ALA A 81 5.53 -12.56 -16.23
N PHE A 82 6.45 -12.82 -15.29
CA PHE A 82 7.76 -12.16 -15.24
C PHE A 82 8.58 -12.41 -16.53
N LYS A 83 8.68 -13.66 -17.00
CA LYS A 83 9.36 -14.00 -18.26
C LYS A 83 8.71 -13.37 -19.47
N GLU A 84 7.38 -13.34 -19.52
CA GLU A 84 6.64 -12.72 -20.62
C GLU A 84 6.95 -11.22 -20.69
N VAL A 85 7.00 -10.52 -19.55
CA VAL A 85 7.33 -9.09 -19.46
C VAL A 85 8.77 -8.82 -19.93
N LEU A 86 9.73 -9.62 -19.47
CA LEU A 86 11.13 -9.55 -19.94
C LEU A 86 11.24 -9.72 -21.45
N THR A 87 10.54 -10.73 -21.98
CA THR A 87 10.53 -11.02 -23.42
C THR A 87 9.87 -9.90 -24.21
N ALA A 88 8.72 -9.40 -23.76
CA ALA A 88 8.00 -8.33 -24.45
C ALA A 88 8.77 -7.00 -24.44
N GLY A 89 9.36 -6.62 -23.30
CA GLY A 89 10.10 -5.36 -23.16
C GLY A 89 11.46 -5.35 -23.87
N SER A 90 12.04 -6.50 -24.17
CA SER A 90 13.36 -6.63 -24.83
C SER A 90 13.32 -6.65 -26.37
N LYS A 91 12.14 -6.86 -26.98
CA LYS A 91 11.95 -6.99 -28.43
C LYS A 91 12.55 -5.83 -29.24
N LYS A 92 13.34 -6.20 -30.26
CA LYS A 92 14.10 -5.28 -31.15
C LYS A 92 13.24 -4.50 -32.14
N SER A 93 12.13 -5.06 -32.62
CA SER A 93 11.26 -4.44 -33.63
C SER A 93 10.72 -3.07 -33.20
N ASP A 94 10.60 -2.87 -31.89
CA ASP A 94 9.89 -1.73 -31.33
C ASP A 94 10.89 -0.61 -30.90
N ARG A 95 12.16 -0.65 -31.33
CA ARG A 95 13.28 0.17 -30.78
C ARG A 95 13.42 1.59 -31.35
N THR A 96 12.51 2.07 -32.19
CA THR A 96 12.67 3.33 -32.94
C THR A 96 12.56 4.61 -32.09
N THR A 97 12.19 4.52 -30.81
CA THR A 97 11.94 5.68 -29.93
C THR A 97 12.81 5.71 -28.67
N TRP A 98 13.82 4.83 -28.56
CA TRP A 98 14.58 4.64 -27.33
C TRP A 98 15.78 5.56 -27.18
N ASP A 99 16.16 5.81 -25.91
CA ASP A 99 17.57 6.04 -25.60
C ASP A 99 18.35 4.80 -26.06
N THR A 100 18.97 4.91 -27.22
CA THR A 100 19.71 3.82 -27.87
C THR A 100 20.95 3.39 -27.10
N SER A 101 21.27 4.04 -25.97
CA SER A 101 22.50 3.80 -25.22
C SER A 101 22.40 2.71 -24.15
N ALA A 102 21.19 2.30 -23.73
CA ALA A 102 21.03 1.35 -22.63
C ALA A 102 19.84 0.39 -22.75
N CYS A 103 19.95 -0.78 -22.10
CA CYS A 103 18.85 -1.72 -21.88
C CYS A 103 18.54 -1.76 -20.38
N TRP A 104 17.35 -1.30 -20.00
CA TRP A 104 16.94 -1.09 -18.62
C TRP A 104 16.02 -2.22 -18.14
N ILE A 105 16.34 -2.77 -16.97
CA ILE A 105 15.49 -3.71 -16.23
C ILE A 105 15.44 -3.24 -14.78
N ASP A 106 14.28 -2.78 -14.33
CA ASP A 106 14.04 -2.46 -12.93
C ASP A 106 13.18 -3.53 -12.28
N ILE A 107 13.62 -4.00 -11.11
CA ILE A 107 12.92 -4.96 -10.27
C ILE A 107 12.72 -4.30 -8.91
N VAL A 108 11.47 -4.08 -8.52
CA VAL A 108 11.11 -3.51 -7.22
C VAL A 108 10.36 -4.57 -6.43
N SER A 109 10.78 -4.88 -5.21
CA SER A 109 10.14 -5.88 -4.35
C SER A 109 10.39 -5.56 -2.89
N LEU A 110 9.53 -6.04 -1.97
CA LEU A 110 9.78 -5.90 -0.54
C LEU A 110 11.07 -6.62 -0.14
N ASN A 111 11.23 -7.89 -0.50
CA ASN A 111 12.42 -8.69 -0.20
C ASN A 111 12.61 -9.72 -1.32
N PRO A 112 13.56 -9.57 -2.25
CA PRO A 112 13.75 -10.59 -3.29
C PRO A 112 14.14 -11.93 -2.65
N ALA A 113 13.41 -12.99 -3.00
CA ALA A 113 13.72 -14.35 -2.58
C ALA A 113 14.49 -15.07 -3.70
N ASP A 114 15.58 -15.75 -3.34
CA ASP A 114 16.44 -16.45 -4.28
C ASP A 114 15.73 -17.57 -5.07
N LEU A 115 14.87 -18.36 -4.42
CA LEU A 115 14.15 -19.44 -5.13
C LEU A 115 13.13 -18.89 -6.13
N PHE A 116 12.59 -17.68 -5.95
CA PHE A 116 11.74 -17.05 -6.95
C PHE A 116 12.51 -16.81 -8.25
N PHE A 117 13.79 -16.46 -8.14
CA PHE A 117 14.62 -16.19 -9.31
C PHE A 117 15.29 -17.43 -9.89
N THR A 118 15.42 -18.49 -9.10
CA THR A 118 16.07 -19.75 -9.49
C THR A 118 15.05 -20.89 -9.69
N GLU A 119 15.48 -22.03 -10.20
CA GLU A 119 14.66 -23.24 -10.31
C GLU A 119 14.77 -24.08 -9.03
N PHE A 120 13.62 -24.38 -8.41
CA PHE A 120 13.57 -25.23 -7.22
C PHE A 120 13.56 -26.71 -7.62
N THR A 121 14.64 -27.44 -7.35
CA THR A 121 14.78 -28.86 -7.71
C THR A 121 14.24 -29.83 -6.66
N GLY A 122 13.59 -29.34 -5.60
CA GLY A 122 12.79 -30.17 -4.70
C GLY A 122 13.55 -30.95 -3.63
N LYS A 123 14.82 -30.67 -3.34
CA LYS A 123 15.59 -31.38 -2.31
C LYS A 123 16.38 -30.42 -1.41
N SER A 124 15.93 -30.32 -0.16
CA SER A 124 16.47 -29.68 1.05
C SER A 124 16.70 -28.16 1.08
N GLU A 125 16.21 -27.53 2.15
CA GLU A 125 16.53 -26.15 2.60
C GLU A 125 18.00 -25.96 3.00
N GLU A 126 18.77 -27.04 3.14
CA GLU A 126 20.21 -26.99 3.38
C GLU A 126 20.95 -26.64 2.08
N LYS A 127 21.18 -25.33 1.90
CA LYS A 127 22.05 -24.69 0.89
C LYS A 127 21.87 -25.23 -0.54
N PRO A 128 21.03 -24.60 -1.38
CA PRO A 128 20.83 -25.07 -2.74
C PRO A 128 22.14 -24.93 -3.53
N TYR A 129 22.82 -26.06 -3.69
CA TYR A 129 23.74 -26.23 -4.80
C TYR A 129 22.87 -26.21 -6.07
N VAL A 130 22.89 -25.10 -6.79
CA VAL A 130 22.20 -24.93 -8.07
C VAL A 130 23.11 -25.46 -9.18
N PRO A 131 22.88 -26.65 -9.75
CA PRO A 131 23.74 -27.18 -10.80
C PRO A 131 23.65 -26.31 -12.06
N LEU A 132 24.73 -26.30 -12.85
CA LEU A 132 24.69 -25.79 -14.22
C LEU A 132 23.51 -26.42 -14.99
N GLY A 133 22.63 -25.59 -15.56
CA GLY A 133 21.57 -26.06 -16.45
C GLY A 133 20.12 -25.72 -16.05
N GLN A 134 19.86 -24.71 -15.23
CA GLN A 134 18.50 -24.17 -15.05
C GLN A 134 18.04 -23.48 -16.35
N LEU A 135 17.56 -24.26 -17.32
CA LEU A 135 17.16 -23.77 -18.65
C LEU A 135 15.96 -22.83 -18.58
N ASP A 136 15.17 -22.87 -17.51
CA ASP A 136 13.90 -22.17 -17.42
C ASP A 136 13.75 -21.27 -16.17
N SER A 137 14.85 -20.75 -15.59
CA SER A 137 14.76 -19.82 -14.45
C SER A 137 14.51 -18.36 -14.81
N ILE A 138 14.04 -17.55 -13.85
CA ILE A 138 13.92 -16.09 -14.04
C ILE A 138 15.30 -15.46 -14.20
N ALA A 139 16.26 -15.89 -13.39
CA ALA A 139 17.68 -15.53 -13.52
C ALA A 139 18.18 -15.77 -14.96
N LYS A 140 17.88 -16.96 -15.51
CA LYS A 140 18.20 -17.30 -16.90
C LYS A 140 17.46 -16.42 -17.90
N ALA A 141 16.18 -16.12 -17.69
CA ALA A 141 15.41 -15.23 -18.56
C ALA A 141 15.98 -13.79 -18.58
N ILE A 142 16.40 -13.25 -17.43
CA ILE A 142 17.11 -11.96 -17.35
C ILE A 142 18.43 -12.06 -18.14
N ALA A 143 19.20 -13.13 -17.92
CA ALA A 143 20.45 -13.36 -18.62
C ALA A 143 20.27 -13.47 -20.13
N ASP A 144 19.22 -14.13 -20.61
CA ASP A 144 18.93 -14.27 -22.04
C ASP A 144 18.58 -12.94 -22.69
N VAL A 145 17.80 -12.10 -22.02
CA VAL A 145 17.54 -10.74 -22.49
C VAL A 145 18.84 -9.96 -22.63
N VAL A 146 19.69 -9.99 -21.60
CA VAL A 146 20.95 -9.22 -21.58
C VAL A 146 21.96 -9.76 -22.59
N ASN A 147 22.16 -11.08 -22.66
CA ASN A 147 23.13 -11.71 -23.56
C ASN A 147 22.67 -11.68 -25.03
N SER A 148 21.38 -11.42 -25.31
CA SER A 148 20.87 -11.21 -26.69
C SER A 148 21.28 -9.87 -27.31
N ILE A 149 21.85 -8.97 -26.49
CA ILE A 149 22.39 -7.69 -26.92
C ILE A 149 23.70 -7.96 -27.69
N PRO A 150 23.83 -7.54 -28.97
CA PRO A 150 25.06 -7.78 -29.71
C PRO A 150 26.26 -7.13 -29.02
N GLU A 151 27.37 -7.85 -28.90
CA GLU A 151 28.62 -7.30 -28.33
C GLU A 151 29.11 -6.06 -29.08
N SER A 152 28.81 -5.96 -30.38
CA SER A 152 29.13 -4.80 -31.22
C SER A 152 28.24 -3.58 -30.97
N SER A 153 27.19 -3.71 -30.15
CA SER A 153 26.29 -2.60 -29.85
C SER A 153 26.85 -1.72 -28.72
N ASN A 154 26.63 -0.41 -28.82
CA ASN A 154 26.93 0.54 -27.74
C ASN A 154 25.92 0.48 -26.58
N ILE A 155 25.02 -0.50 -26.58
CA ILE A 155 23.95 -0.64 -25.59
C ILE A 155 24.56 -1.17 -24.29
N LYS A 156 24.36 -0.45 -23.20
CA LYS A 156 24.75 -0.84 -21.84
C LYS A 156 23.56 -1.47 -21.11
N PRO A 157 23.61 -2.76 -20.75
CA PRO A 157 22.60 -3.35 -19.88
C PRO A 157 22.72 -2.78 -18.47
N VAL A 158 21.63 -2.22 -17.96
CA VAL A 158 21.49 -1.69 -16.60
C VAL A 158 20.36 -2.43 -15.93
N ILE A 159 20.70 -3.22 -14.91
CA ILE A 159 19.74 -3.89 -14.06
C ILE A 159 19.73 -3.17 -12.71
N ARG A 160 18.56 -2.74 -12.26
CA ARG A 160 18.40 -2.17 -10.91
C ARG A 160 17.43 -3.03 -10.12
N ILE A 161 17.85 -3.45 -8.93
CA ILE A 161 16.99 -4.14 -7.97
C ILE A 161 16.82 -3.24 -6.77
N LEU A 162 15.57 -2.87 -6.47
CA LEU A 162 15.20 -2.14 -5.28
C LEU A 162 14.48 -3.07 -4.31
N ALA A 163 15.01 -3.18 -3.10
CA ALA A 163 14.43 -3.92 -2.00
C ALA A 163 13.93 -2.98 -0.89
N GLY A 164 12.93 -3.43 -0.14
CA GLY A 164 12.50 -2.85 1.14
C GLY A 164 12.95 -3.70 2.33
N ALA A 165 12.53 -3.32 3.53
CA ALA A 165 13.04 -3.90 4.77
C ALA A 165 12.06 -3.65 5.92
N ASP A 166 11.28 -4.67 6.30
CA ASP A 166 10.37 -4.64 7.48
C ASP A 166 11.08 -5.03 8.79
N GLU A 167 12.32 -5.51 8.71
CA GLU A 167 13.12 -5.89 9.89
C GLU A 167 13.99 -4.72 10.38
N ASN A 168 14.16 -4.62 11.69
CA ASN A 168 15.03 -3.65 12.35
C ASN A 168 16.52 -4.05 12.25
N LEU A 169 17.04 -4.22 11.03
CA LEU A 169 18.45 -4.46 10.76
C LEU A 169 19.08 -3.20 10.14
N THR A 170 20.36 -2.99 10.42
CA THR A 170 21.17 -1.98 9.72
C THR A 170 21.37 -2.37 8.25
N ALA A 171 21.76 -1.40 7.41
CA ALA A 171 22.11 -1.61 6.01
C ALA A 171 23.15 -2.74 5.84
N THR A 172 24.19 -2.76 6.68
CA THR A 172 25.23 -3.78 6.63
C THR A 172 24.70 -5.16 6.98
N GLU A 173 23.89 -5.28 8.03
CA GLU A 173 23.30 -6.57 8.43
C GLU A 173 22.35 -7.09 7.35
N TYR A 174 21.52 -6.22 6.77
CA TYR A 174 20.67 -6.54 5.64
C TYR A 174 21.47 -7.05 4.44
N TRP A 175 22.54 -6.33 4.09
CA TRP A 175 23.41 -6.73 3.01
C TRP A 175 23.98 -8.12 3.25
N GLN A 176 24.54 -8.40 4.43
CA GLN A 176 25.10 -9.72 4.73
C GLN A 176 24.03 -10.82 4.71
N LYS A 177 22.82 -10.53 5.19
CA LYS A 177 21.70 -11.47 5.19
C LYS A 177 21.28 -11.88 3.79
N PHE A 178 21.30 -10.97 2.83
CA PHE A 178 20.70 -11.19 1.50
C PHE A 178 21.69 -11.20 0.33
N LEU A 179 22.98 -10.88 0.56
CA LEU A 179 24.04 -10.89 -0.45
C LEU A 179 24.00 -12.18 -1.28
N TYR A 180 23.97 -13.33 -0.59
CA TYR A 180 23.97 -14.64 -1.24
C TYR A 180 22.80 -14.82 -2.22
N ARG A 181 21.65 -14.15 -2.00
CA ARG A 181 20.50 -14.23 -2.89
C ARG A 181 20.79 -13.57 -4.23
N PHE A 182 21.37 -12.37 -4.23
CA PHE A 182 21.77 -11.70 -5.47
C PHE A 182 22.90 -12.45 -6.18
N GLU A 183 23.83 -13.02 -5.42
CA GLU A 183 24.90 -13.83 -6.00
C GLU A 183 24.32 -15.07 -6.68
N ASN A 184 23.39 -15.79 -6.04
CA ASN A 184 22.71 -16.94 -6.63
C ASN A 184 21.79 -16.57 -7.83
N MET A 185 21.35 -15.32 -7.92
CA MET A 185 20.54 -14.84 -9.05
C MET A 185 21.36 -14.67 -10.34
N PHE A 186 22.64 -14.34 -10.25
CA PHE A 186 23.43 -13.93 -11.42
C PHE A 186 24.70 -14.75 -11.63
N TRP A 187 25.07 -15.58 -10.65
CA TRP A 187 26.18 -16.51 -10.75
C TRP A 187 25.77 -17.92 -10.36
N THR A 188 26.41 -18.91 -10.98
CA THR A 188 26.26 -20.34 -10.69
C THR A 188 27.63 -20.96 -10.41
N LYS A 189 27.68 -22.23 -10.01
CA LYS A 189 28.92 -22.99 -9.82
C LYS A 189 28.86 -24.32 -10.58
N GLU A 190 29.99 -24.77 -11.13
CA GLU A 190 30.08 -26.06 -11.83
C GLU A 190 29.99 -27.28 -10.91
N SER A 191 30.47 -27.13 -9.68
CA SER A 191 30.42 -28.10 -8.58
C SER A 191 30.36 -27.33 -7.26
N ALA A 192 30.06 -27.99 -6.14
CA ALA A 192 30.01 -27.32 -4.83
C ALA A 192 31.31 -26.54 -4.53
N ASP A 193 32.43 -27.09 -4.97
CA ASP A 193 33.79 -26.55 -4.86
C ASP A 193 34.29 -25.92 -6.17
N GLY A 194 33.46 -25.88 -7.21
CA GLY A 194 33.82 -25.43 -8.54
C GLY A 194 33.88 -23.90 -8.65
N PRO A 195 34.47 -23.39 -9.76
CA PRO A 195 34.53 -21.95 -10.00
C PRO A 195 33.11 -21.38 -10.14
N THR A 196 32.97 -20.14 -9.68
CA THR A 196 31.78 -19.33 -9.94
C THR A 196 31.75 -18.91 -11.40
N ILE A 197 30.60 -19.04 -12.06
CA ILE A 197 30.37 -18.70 -13.46
C ILE A 197 29.24 -17.67 -13.55
N PRO A 198 29.44 -16.54 -14.23
CA PRO A 198 28.37 -15.56 -14.43
C PRO A 198 27.33 -16.10 -15.44
N LEU A 199 26.05 -15.91 -15.14
CA LEU A 199 24.96 -16.19 -16.08
C LEU A 199 24.91 -15.16 -17.22
N ILE A 200 25.35 -13.93 -16.94
CA ILE A 200 25.41 -12.83 -17.90
C ILE A 200 26.84 -12.68 -18.40
N THR A 201 27.06 -12.88 -19.69
CA THR A 201 28.39 -12.80 -20.33
C THR A 201 28.67 -11.42 -20.93
N GLN A 202 27.65 -10.56 -21.01
CA GLN A 202 27.76 -9.23 -21.60
C GLN A 202 28.65 -8.31 -20.74
N LYS A 203 29.83 -7.94 -21.27
CA LYS A 203 30.94 -7.31 -20.52
C LYS A 203 30.62 -5.98 -19.84
N ASN A 204 29.63 -5.24 -20.35
CA ASN A 204 29.23 -3.93 -19.84
C ASN A 204 27.90 -3.98 -19.06
N ALA A 205 27.40 -5.17 -18.73
CA ALA A 205 26.21 -5.32 -17.90
C ALA A 205 26.51 -4.95 -16.44
N THR A 206 25.77 -3.98 -15.90
CA THR A 206 25.93 -3.53 -14.52
C THR A 206 24.65 -3.79 -13.74
N LEU A 207 24.81 -4.38 -12.55
CA LEU A 207 23.76 -4.52 -11.55
C LEU A 207 23.92 -3.43 -10.51
N PHE A 208 22.80 -2.79 -10.15
CA PHE A 208 22.67 -1.92 -8.99
C PHE A 208 21.66 -2.53 -8.03
N VAL A 209 22.03 -2.71 -6.77
CA VAL A 209 21.14 -3.16 -5.70
C VAL A 209 20.98 -2.05 -4.70
N GLY A 210 19.76 -1.55 -4.58
CA GLY A 210 19.35 -0.58 -3.58
C GLY A 210 18.49 -1.22 -2.50
N TYR A 211 18.75 -0.88 -1.24
CA TYR A 211 17.81 -1.09 -0.15
C TYR A 211 17.29 0.26 0.29
N TYR A 212 15.97 0.40 0.36
CA TYR A 212 15.31 1.63 0.79
C TYR A 212 14.47 1.35 2.02
N GLY A 213 14.85 1.98 3.12
CA GLY A 213 14.15 1.94 4.41
C GLY A 213 14.73 3.00 5.32
N PRO A 214 14.63 4.29 4.95
CA PRO A 214 15.44 5.34 5.55
C PRO A 214 15.19 5.47 7.05
N THR A 215 16.25 5.51 7.85
CA THR A 215 16.12 5.84 9.28
C THR A 215 16.05 7.33 9.48
N PHE A 216 15.15 7.74 10.37
CA PHE A 216 15.19 9.08 10.92
C PHE A 216 16.04 9.07 12.19
N GLN A 217 17.29 9.53 12.09
CA GLN A 217 18.08 9.82 13.30
C GLN A 217 17.84 11.25 13.77
N PRO A 218 17.39 11.43 15.02
CA PRO A 218 17.16 12.74 15.59
C PRO A 218 18.51 13.42 15.86
N GLY A 219 18.54 14.74 15.66
CA GLY A 219 19.72 15.56 15.98
C GLY A 219 20.60 15.95 14.79
N SER A 220 20.26 15.58 13.54
CA SER A 220 20.81 16.31 12.40
C SER A 220 20.30 17.77 12.43
N PRO A 221 21.09 18.77 12.01
CA PRO A 221 20.62 20.15 11.94
C PRO A 221 19.31 20.30 11.13
N GLU A 222 19.17 19.52 10.07
CA GLU A 222 18.00 19.47 9.20
C GLU A 222 16.78 18.88 9.92
N ALA A 223 16.99 17.79 10.67
CA ALA A 223 15.98 17.24 11.55
C ALA A 223 15.54 18.30 12.56
N SER A 224 16.46 18.86 13.36
CA SER A 224 16.14 19.84 14.40
C SER A 224 15.38 21.06 13.88
N SER A 225 15.76 21.63 12.72
CA SER A 225 15.06 22.78 12.13
C SER A 225 13.64 22.43 11.66
N TRP A 226 13.45 21.25 11.07
CA TRP A 226 12.12 20.77 10.74
C TRP A 226 11.32 20.44 11.99
N LEU A 227 11.94 19.87 13.02
CA LEU A 227 11.31 19.57 14.31
C LEU A 227 10.94 20.85 15.08
N GLU A 228 11.62 21.97 14.89
CA GLU A 228 11.22 23.27 15.40
C GLU A 228 10.02 23.83 14.63
N THR A 229 9.99 23.66 13.31
CA THR A 229 8.87 24.10 12.45
C THR A 229 7.62 23.25 12.67
N LEU A 230 7.79 21.94 12.63
CA LEU A 230 6.80 20.95 13.03
C LEU A 230 6.46 21.15 14.49
N GLY A 231 7.42 21.38 15.39
CA GLY A 231 7.20 21.61 16.81
C GLY A 231 6.30 22.81 17.05
N GLY A 232 6.52 23.95 16.38
CA GLY A 232 5.60 25.09 16.44
C GLY A 232 4.22 24.79 15.84
N SER A 233 4.17 24.02 14.75
CA SER A 233 2.91 23.63 14.10
C SER A 233 2.13 22.59 14.91
N VAL A 234 2.82 21.60 15.48
CA VAL A 234 2.35 20.55 16.40
C VAL A 234 2.00 21.15 17.74
N GLU A 235 2.74 22.11 18.26
CA GLU A 235 2.33 22.90 19.43
C GLU A 235 1.02 23.60 19.13
N SER A 236 0.89 24.23 17.95
CA SER A 236 -0.37 24.84 17.54
C SER A 236 -1.49 23.81 17.42
N ILE A 237 -1.25 22.64 16.79
CA ILE A 237 -2.24 21.58 16.60
C ILE A 237 -2.61 20.92 17.92
N VAL A 238 -1.63 20.57 18.74
CA VAL A 238 -1.81 19.97 20.06
C VAL A 238 -2.53 20.98 20.92
N GLN A 239 -2.11 22.24 21.01
CA GLN A 239 -2.82 23.28 21.76
C GLN A 239 -4.26 23.46 21.24
N LYS A 240 -4.47 23.56 19.92
CA LYS A 240 -5.82 23.62 19.30
C LYS A 240 -6.64 22.37 19.66
N ASN A 241 -6.04 21.18 19.64
CA ASN A 241 -6.68 19.92 20.03
C ASN A 241 -6.92 19.83 21.53
N GLU A 242 -6.01 20.28 22.39
CA GLU A 242 -6.15 20.30 23.84
C GLU A 242 -7.27 21.26 24.23
N ASP A 243 -7.34 22.42 23.59
CA ASP A 243 -8.41 23.40 23.79
C ASP A 243 -9.74 22.85 23.28
N LEU A 244 -9.74 22.13 22.15
CA LEU A 244 -10.89 21.37 21.67
C LEU A 244 -11.31 20.29 22.68
N ILE A 245 -10.39 19.46 23.18
CA ILE A 245 -10.72 18.39 24.13
C ILE A 245 -11.17 18.98 25.49
N LYS A 246 -10.52 20.05 26.02
CA LYS A 246 -11.00 20.82 27.19
C LYS A 246 -12.43 21.32 27.01
N SER A 247 -12.73 21.82 25.81
CA SER A 247 -14.05 22.37 25.47
C SER A 247 -15.15 21.30 25.38
N HIS A 248 -14.77 20.02 25.19
CA HIS A 248 -15.69 18.89 25.01
C HIS A 248 -15.72 17.91 26.18
N ALA A 249 -14.69 17.89 27.02
CA ALA A 249 -14.76 17.18 28.28
C ALA A 249 -15.73 17.95 29.18
N ASN A 250 -16.96 17.45 29.32
CA ASN A 250 -17.90 17.90 30.35
C ASN A 250 -17.39 17.56 31.78
N ASP A 251 -16.08 17.50 31.97
CA ASP A 251 -15.39 17.12 33.18
C ASP A 251 -14.34 18.16 33.55
N PRO A 252 -14.57 18.94 34.62
CA PRO A 252 -13.57 19.84 35.17
C PRO A 252 -12.26 19.15 35.60
N SER A 253 -12.25 17.81 35.75
CA SER A 253 -11.07 17.02 36.11
C SER A 253 -10.26 16.52 34.91
N PHE A 254 -10.77 16.70 33.70
CA PHE A 254 -10.03 16.36 32.48
C PHE A 254 -8.96 17.43 32.23
N ASP A 255 -7.70 17.04 32.44
CA ASP A 255 -6.53 17.85 32.12
C ASP A 255 -5.87 17.27 30.87
N PRO A 256 -6.03 17.88 29.68
CA PRO A 256 -5.38 17.37 28.47
C PRO A 256 -3.85 17.45 28.55
N LYS A 257 -3.27 18.21 29.50
CA LYS A 257 -1.82 18.13 29.74
C LYS A 257 -1.38 16.72 30.15
N LYS A 258 -2.29 15.89 30.68
CA LYS A 258 -2.04 14.46 30.98
C LYS A 258 -2.05 13.55 29.75
N LEU A 259 -2.58 13.99 28.61
CA LEU A 259 -2.39 13.26 27.35
C LEU A 259 -0.94 13.33 26.92
N HIS A 260 -0.20 14.37 27.34
CA HIS A 260 1.18 14.61 26.97
C HIS A 260 1.35 14.51 25.44
N LEU A 261 0.36 14.87 24.63
CA LEU A 261 0.43 14.62 23.17
C LEU A 261 1.56 15.45 22.54
N HIS A 262 1.77 16.67 23.03
CA HIS A 262 2.90 17.51 22.66
C HIS A 262 4.22 16.91 23.13
N ASP A 263 4.32 16.52 24.40
CA ASP A 263 5.54 15.87 24.93
C ASP A 263 5.82 14.55 24.21
N GLN A 264 4.78 13.78 23.84
CA GLN A 264 4.87 12.51 23.13
C GLN A 264 5.28 12.74 21.69
N ILE A 265 4.66 13.65 20.95
CA ILE A 265 5.09 13.99 19.58
C ILE A 265 6.49 14.61 19.60
N THR A 266 6.82 15.43 20.61
CA THR A 266 8.15 16.05 20.76
C THR A 266 9.21 15.02 21.18
N THR A 267 8.89 14.07 22.05
CA THR A 267 9.78 12.96 22.45
C THR A 267 9.94 11.97 21.30
N PHE A 268 8.86 11.63 20.59
CA PHE A 268 8.84 10.88 19.32
C PHE A 268 9.80 11.46 18.29
N VAL A 269 9.78 12.78 18.18
CA VAL A 269 10.64 13.60 17.34
C VAL A 269 12.10 13.63 17.81
N LYS A 270 12.33 13.76 19.13
CA LYS A 270 13.67 13.90 19.73
C LYS A 270 14.41 12.57 19.90
N ASP A 271 13.69 11.47 20.10
CA ASP A 271 14.25 10.14 20.36
C ASP A 271 14.47 9.33 19.08
N GLY A 272 14.01 9.86 17.95
CA GLY A 272 14.21 9.27 16.63
C GLY A 272 13.10 8.34 16.24
N LEU A 273 12.81 8.30 14.94
CA LEU A 273 11.83 7.39 14.40
C LEU A 273 12.56 6.19 13.83
N PRO A 274 12.18 4.98 14.26
CA PRO A 274 12.51 3.80 13.47
C PRO A 274 11.96 4.01 12.05
N ALA A 275 12.55 3.36 11.04
CA ALA A 275 12.04 3.48 9.70
C ALA A 275 10.60 2.95 9.65
N ILE A 276 9.63 3.86 9.62
CA ILE A 276 8.20 3.55 9.51
C ILE A 276 7.76 3.38 8.05
N SER A 277 8.67 3.66 7.11
CA SER A 277 8.48 3.52 5.67
C SER A 277 9.67 2.79 5.06
N TRP A 278 9.35 1.90 4.12
CA TRP A 278 10.30 1.23 3.24
C TRP A 278 9.65 0.99 1.88
N ASN A 279 10.43 0.51 0.91
CA ASN A 279 9.87 0.11 -0.37
C ASN A 279 8.94 -1.10 -0.21
N HIS A 280 7.67 -0.91 -0.53
CA HIS A 280 6.69 -1.99 -0.61
C HIS A 280 6.06 -2.11 -2.02
N GLY A 281 6.57 -1.35 -2.99
CA GLY A 281 6.28 -1.57 -4.41
C GLY A 281 6.65 -2.99 -4.87
N LYS A 282 5.86 -3.54 -5.81
CA LYS A 282 6.17 -4.77 -6.53
C LYS A 282 6.09 -4.49 -8.03
N LEU A 283 7.26 -4.37 -8.67
CA LEU A 283 7.37 -3.94 -10.07
C LEU A 283 8.39 -4.78 -10.82
N LEU A 284 8.07 -5.08 -12.07
CA LEU A 284 9.06 -5.40 -13.09
C LEU A 284 8.84 -4.42 -14.24
N VAL A 285 9.87 -3.65 -14.58
CA VAL A 285 9.81 -2.64 -15.64
C VAL A 285 10.96 -2.84 -16.61
N VAL A 286 10.65 -2.87 -17.91
CA VAL A 286 11.64 -3.16 -18.95
C VAL A 286 11.59 -2.09 -20.05
N ASN A 287 12.73 -1.41 -20.24
CA ASN A 287 12.99 -0.42 -21.30
C ASN A 287 11.92 0.66 -21.50
N GLY A 288 11.20 1.05 -20.44
CA GLY A 288 10.07 1.99 -20.54
C GLY A 288 8.95 1.53 -21.47
N LYS A 289 8.87 0.21 -21.75
CA LYS A 289 7.86 -0.36 -22.65
C LYS A 289 6.82 -1.19 -21.92
N VAL A 290 7.27 -2.00 -20.98
CA VAL A 290 6.42 -2.97 -20.31
C VAL A 290 6.60 -2.85 -18.82
N VAL A 291 5.48 -2.82 -18.11
CA VAL A 291 5.43 -2.91 -16.65
C VAL A 291 4.53 -4.04 -16.22
N MET A 292 4.94 -4.72 -15.16
CA MET A 292 4.08 -5.56 -14.34
C MET A 292 4.03 -5.01 -12.92
N THR A 293 2.83 -4.88 -12.35
CA THR A 293 2.60 -4.36 -10.99
C THR A 293 1.36 -4.96 -10.34
N GLY A 294 1.32 -5.02 -9.00
CA GLY A 294 0.29 -5.72 -8.25
C GLY A 294 0.70 -6.06 -6.82
N GLY A 295 0.00 -7.00 -6.19
CA GLY A 295 0.19 -7.36 -4.78
C GLY A 295 1.27 -8.43 -4.54
N GLY A 296 1.54 -9.27 -5.54
CA GLY A 296 2.44 -10.42 -5.40
C GLY A 296 3.90 -10.02 -5.15
N ASN A 297 4.47 -10.45 -4.03
CA ASN A 297 5.91 -10.35 -3.80
C ASN A 297 6.66 -11.36 -4.67
N PHE A 298 7.91 -11.05 -5.04
CA PHE A 298 8.79 -11.99 -5.75
C PHE A 298 9.42 -12.99 -4.77
N TRP A 299 8.54 -13.77 -4.14
CA TRP A 299 8.82 -14.69 -3.04
C TRP A 299 8.58 -16.14 -3.42
N ASN A 300 9.25 -17.05 -2.70
CA ASN A 300 9.18 -18.49 -2.92
C ASN A 300 7.79 -19.05 -2.56
N GLU A 301 7.10 -18.38 -1.66
CA GLU A 301 5.76 -18.69 -1.17
C GLU A 301 4.74 -18.68 -2.31
N TYR A 302 4.96 -17.84 -3.34
CA TYR A 302 4.15 -17.84 -4.56
C TYR A 302 4.48 -18.99 -5.52
N MET A 303 5.45 -19.84 -5.18
CA MET A 303 5.86 -21.03 -5.94
C MET A 303 5.43 -22.35 -5.30
N GLY A 304 4.95 -22.33 -4.04
CA GLY A 304 4.86 -23.52 -3.20
C GLY A 304 3.88 -24.60 -3.66
N GLN A 305 4.15 -25.86 -3.28
CA GLN A 305 3.29 -27.03 -3.52
C GLN A 305 1.88 -26.92 -2.89
N GLN A 306 1.67 -25.95 -1.98
CA GLN A 306 0.43 -25.75 -1.22
C GLN A 306 -0.46 -24.59 -1.74
N CYS A 307 -0.06 -23.82 -2.77
CA CYS A 307 -0.92 -22.82 -3.43
C CYS A 307 -1.73 -21.92 -2.47
N ASP A 308 -1.10 -21.40 -1.41
CA ASP A 308 -1.82 -20.74 -0.32
C ASP A 308 -2.12 -19.26 -0.61
N ILE A 309 -1.24 -18.53 -1.30
CA ILE A 309 -1.46 -17.08 -1.47
C ILE A 309 -2.23 -16.76 -2.76
N VAL A 310 -3.46 -16.29 -2.59
CA VAL A 310 -4.27 -15.67 -3.63
C VAL A 310 -3.87 -14.21 -3.80
N ASP A 311 -3.39 -13.86 -4.99
CA ASP A 311 -2.95 -12.50 -5.32
C ASP A 311 -3.17 -12.18 -6.81
N HIS A 312 -2.84 -10.96 -7.24
CA HIS A 312 -3.01 -10.48 -8.60
C HIS A 312 -1.91 -9.51 -9.04
N GLN A 313 -1.54 -9.58 -10.33
CA GLN A 313 -0.75 -8.56 -11.01
C GLN A 313 -1.39 -8.16 -12.35
N ALA A 314 -1.14 -6.93 -12.75
CA ALA A 314 -1.44 -6.37 -14.05
C ALA A 314 -0.18 -6.29 -14.91
N LYS A 315 -0.29 -6.61 -16.21
CA LYS A 315 0.75 -6.35 -17.22
C LYS A 315 0.27 -5.26 -18.17
N ILE A 316 1.11 -4.26 -18.45
CA ILE A 316 0.77 -3.14 -19.34
C ILE A 316 1.94 -2.88 -20.30
N LYS A 317 1.63 -2.68 -21.58
CA LYS A 317 2.58 -2.22 -22.60
C LYS A 317 2.27 -0.77 -22.96
N GLY A 318 3.22 0.13 -22.76
CA GLY A 318 3.10 1.55 -23.08
C GLY A 318 3.73 2.46 -22.02
N ASP A 319 3.31 3.72 -22.03
CA ASP A 319 3.88 4.80 -21.23
C ASP A 319 3.76 4.61 -19.70
N ALA A 320 2.86 3.74 -19.21
CA ALA A 320 2.83 3.36 -17.80
C ALA A 320 4.14 2.71 -17.32
N ALA A 321 4.92 2.11 -18.22
CA ALA A 321 6.25 1.61 -17.90
C ALA A 321 7.28 2.74 -17.71
N ILE A 322 7.08 3.88 -18.37
CA ILE A 322 7.95 5.05 -18.19
C ILE A 322 7.72 5.65 -16.80
N THR A 323 6.48 5.77 -16.37
CA THR A 323 6.16 6.27 -15.03
C THR A 323 6.62 5.31 -13.94
N ALA A 324 6.55 4.00 -14.18
CA ALA A 324 7.13 3.00 -13.27
C ALA A 324 8.67 3.11 -13.16
N HIS A 325 9.39 3.39 -14.25
CA HIS A 325 10.83 3.69 -14.17
C HIS A 325 11.11 4.99 -13.40
N LYS A 326 10.26 6.02 -13.52
CA LYS A 326 10.38 7.25 -12.73
C LYS A 326 10.13 6.98 -11.25
N TYR A 327 9.17 6.13 -10.91
CA TYR A 327 8.97 5.63 -9.56
C TYR A 327 10.23 4.91 -9.06
N THR A 328 10.92 4.11 -9.88
CA THR A 328 12.21 3.53 -9.46
C THR A 328 13.33 4.57 -9.36
N ASN A 329 13.38 5.55 -10.27
CA ASN A 329 14.36 6.65 -10.21
C ASN A 329 14.26 7.43 -8.91
N TYR A 330 13.06 7.67 -8.39
CA TYR A 330 12.85 8.33 -7.09
C TYR A 330 13.71 7.73 -5.98
N PHE A 331 13.72 6.40 -5.86
CA PHE A 331 14.53 5.71 -4.85
C PHE A 331 16.01 5.79 -5.16
N PHE A 332 16.42 5.56 -6.42
CA PHE A 332 17.83 5.63 -6.76
C PHE A 332 18.38 7.06 -6.69
N GLU A 333 17.56 8.10 -6.88
CA GLU A 333 17.92 9.49 -6.62
C GLU A 333 18.21 9.71 -5.14
N TYR A 334 17.36 9.18 -4.25
CA TYR A 334 17.60 9.19 -2.81
C TYR A 334 18.90 8.45 -2.46
N LEU A 335 19.05 7.21 -2.94
CA LEU A 335 20.20 6.36 -2.65
C LEU A 335 21.52 6.91 -3.22
N ASN A 336 21.48 7.60 -4.36
CA ASN A 336 22.64 8.29 -4.93
C ASN A 336 23.08 9.51 -4.10
N LYS A 337 22.16 10.07 -3.31
CA LYS A 337 22.36 11.22 -2.42
C LYS A 337 22.21 10.80 -0.96
N HIS A 338 22.57 9.56 -0.66
CA HIS A 338 22.39 8.92 0.63
C HIS A 338 22.77 9.85 1.79
N VAL A 339 21.81 10.12 2.68
CA VAL A 339 22.01 11.02 3.81
C VAL A 339 22.87 10.30 4.86
N GLN A 340 23.88 10.97 5.41
CA GLN A 340 24.83 10.35 6.35
C GLN A 340 24.16 9.76 7.61
N SER A 341 23.01 10.32 8.01
CA SER A 341 22.22 9.85 9.15
C SER A 341 21.37 8.61 8.86
N ASP A 342 21.21 8.22 7.60
CA ASP A 342 20.50 6.98 7.25
C ASP A 342 21.43 5.78 7.44
N THR A 343 21.05 4.86 8.32
CA THR A 343 21.84 3.65 8.61
C THR A 343 21.20 2.38 8.06
N ARG A 344 20.06 2.47 7.37
CA ARG A 344 19.30 1.32 6.87
C ARG A 344 19.24 1.25 5.35
N SER A 345 19.31 2.38 4.66
CA SER A 345 19.42 2.35 3.20
C SER A 345 20.85 2.08 2.75
N LEU A 346 21.00 1.50 1.56
CA LEU A 346 22.31 1.33 0.92
C LEU A 346 22.17 1.20 -0.60
N LEU A 347 23.27 1.47 -1.28
CA LEU A 347 23.43 1.23 -2.71
C LEU A 347 24.76 0.56 -2.99
N ARG A 348 24.69 -0.57 -3.69
CA ARG A 348 25.86 -1.31 -4.19
C ARG A 348 25.70 -1.60 -5.66
N SER A 349 26.84 -1.75 -6.33
CA SER A 349 26.85 -2.16 -7.74
C SER A 349 27.91 -3.22 -8.02
N CYS A 350 27.73 -3.97 -9.08
CA CYS A 350 28.74 -4.91 -9.57
C CYS A 350 28.62 -5.11 -11.09
N THR A 351 29.72 -5.54 -11.71
CA THR A 351 29.71 -5.97 -13.11
C THR A 351 29.33 -7.45 -13.18
N LEU A 352 28.33 -7.78 -13.99
CA LEU A 352 27.72 -9.11 -14.00
C LEU A 352 28.54 -10.14 -14.81
N SER A 353 29.44 -9.70 -15.68
CA SER A 353 30.28 -10.60 -16.51
C SER A 353 31.54 -11.11 -15.83
N SER A 354 31.78 -10.72 -14.57
CA SER A 354 32.97 -11.14 -13.83
C SER A 354 32.81 -12.57 -13.31
N ASN A 355 33.92 -13.34 -13.28
CA ASN A 355 33.94 -14.70 -12.73
C ASN A 355 33.64 -14.76 -11.21
N SER A 356 33.60 -13.61 -10.55
CA SER A 356 33.12 -13.46 -9.18
C SER A 356 32.38 -12.13 -9.02
N PRO A 357 31.38 -12.07 -8.13
CA PRO A 357 30.74 -10.81 -7.77
C PRO A 357 31.78 -9.89 -7.11
N ASN A 358 32.01 -8.73 -7.72
CA ASN A 358 32.85 -7.67 -7.16
C ASN A 358 31.97 -6.44 -6.87
N TRP A 359 31.48 -6.37 -5.63
CA TRP A 359 30.58 -5.31 -5.19
C TRP A 359 31.34 -4.04 -4.83
N THR A 360 30.84 -2.90 -5.33
CA THR A 360 31.38 -1.58 -5.06
C THR A 360 30.34 -0.73 -4.34
N ASP A 361 30.72 -0.16 -3.19
CA ASP A 361 29.95 0.82 -2.43
C ASP A 361 30.08 2.24 -3.03
N GLY A 362 29.10 3.11 -2.77
CA GLY A 362 29.18 4.54 -3.12
C GLY A 362 29.12 4.85 -4.62
N VAL A 363 28.72 3.89 -5.44
CA VAL A 363 28.53 4.09 -6.89
C VAL A 363 27.18 4.75 -7.14
N GLN A 364 27.15 5.77 -8.01
CA GLN A 364 25.90 6.36 -8.46
C GLN A 364 25.20 5.44 -9.48
N ALA A 365 23.99 5.01 -9.15
CA ALA A 365 23.12 4.32 -10.09
C ALA A 365 22.65 5.30 -11.18
N PRO A 366 22.70 4.92 -12.46
CA PRO A 366 22.15 5.75 -13.51
C PRO A 366 20.62 5.80 -13.38
N LEU A 367 20.03 6.91 -13.85
CA LEU A 367 18.59 7.15 -13.84
C LEU A 367 18.05 7.02 -15.26
N ALA A 368 16.91 6.35 -15.41
CA ALA A 368 16.28 6.16 -16.69
C ALA A 368 15.55 7.43 -17.14
N ASP A 369 15.89 8.02 -18.28
CA ASP A 369 15.28 9.27 -18.79
C ASP A 369 14.33 9.02 -19.97
N PHE A 370 13.33 8.16 -19.75
CA PHE A 370 12.31 7.90 -20.76
C PHE A 370 11.26 9.02 -20.79
N LYS A 371 10.79 9.35 -21.99
CA LYS A 371 9.74 10.37 -22.21
C LYS A 371 8.46 9.72 -22.71
N PRO A 372 7.30 9.95 -22.04
CA PRO A 372 6.01 9.46 -22.51
C PRO A 372 5.71 9.90 -23.95
N SER A 373 5.26 8.96 -24.78
CA SER A 373 4.85 9.24 -26.16
C SER A 373 3.40 9.74 -26.25
N ASN A 374 2.57 9.31 -25.30
CA ASN A 374 1.12 9.44 -25.19
C ASN A 374 0.36 9.06 -26.47
N THR A 375 0.85 8.04 -27.18
CA THR A 375 0.28 7.62 -28.47
C THR A 375 -0.62 6.39 -28.42
N GLY A 376 -0.68 5.71 -27.28
CA GLY A 376 -1.54 4.55 -27.09
C GLY A 376 -3.04 4.87 -27.01
N GLN A 377 -3.90 3.85 -27.07
CA GLN A 377 -5.36 4.02 -26.98
C GLN A 377 -5.93 3.66 -25.61
N TYR A 378 -5.13 3.05 -24.72
CA TYR A 378 -5.59 2.59 -23.42
C TYR A 378 -5.16 3.56 -22.32
N PRO A 379 -6.10 4.31 -21.70
CA PRO A 379 -5.78 5.19 -20.60
C PRO A 379 -5.45 4.39 -19.34
N VAL A 380 -4.30 4.69 -18.73
CA VAL A 380 -3.91 4.14 -17.43
C VAL A 380 -3.38 5.28 -16.57
N LEU A 381 -3.94 5.43 -15.38
CA LEU A 381 -3.44 6.36 -14.37
C LEU A 381 -2.56 5.57 -13.41
N THR A 382 -1.25 5.77 -13.51
CA THR A 382 -0.32 5.24 -12.51
C THR A 382 -0.43 6.09 -11.26
N VAL A 383 -0.48 5.46 -10.09
CA VAL A 383 -0.53 6.13 -8.79
C VAL A 383 0.49 5.48 -7.86
N GLY A 384 1.09 6.28 -6.99
CA GLY A 384 2.04 5.84 -6.00
C GLY A 384 1.70 6.40 -4.63
N ARG A 385 2.37 5.80 -3.65
CA ARG A 385 2.52 6.35 -2.32
C ARG A 385 4.00 6.61 -2.10
N LEU A 386 4.34 7.87 -1.87
CA LEU A 386 5.70 8.37 -1.81
C LEU A 386 5.95 9.06 -0.47
N GLY A 387 7.19 9.07 -0.01
CA GLY A 387 7.61 9.82 1.17
C GLY A 387 7.92 11.30 0.96
N ASP A 388 7.78 11.78 -0.28
CA ASP A 388 7.94 13.19 -0.70
C ASP A 388 9.28 13.82 -0.28
N TRP A 389 10.38 13.30 -0.84
CA TRP A 389 11.73 13.87 -0.65
C TRP A 389 12.10 14.85 -1.78
N HIS A 390 11.12 15.59 -2.31
CA HIS A 390 11.33 16.49 -3.45
C HIS A 390 11.28 17.97 -3.07
N GLY A 391 11.70 18.82 -4.00
CA GLY A 391 11.60 20.28 -3.86
C GLY A 391 12.33 20.80 -2.61
N THR A 392 11.63 21.57 -1.78
CA THR A 392 12.14 22.11 -0.51
C THR A 392 12.37 21.03 0.54
N MET A 393 11.67 19.89 0.45
CA MET A 393 11.81 18.74 1.34
C MET A 393 12.97 17.81 0.94
N ALA A 394 13.60 18.00 -0.22
CA ALA A 394 14.77 17.20 -0.63
C ALA A 394 15.98 17.31 0.30
N LYS A 395 15.98 18.31 1.21
CA LYS A 395 16.99 18.49 2.26
C LYS A 395 16.54 17.97 3.62
N VAL A 396 15.26 17.65 3.76
CA VAL A 396 14.69 17.20 5.02
C VAL A 396 14.65 15.67 4.99
N PRO A 397 15.33 14.99 5.91
CA PRO A 397 15.36 13.53 5.95
C PRO A 397 14.07 12.95 6.58
N PHE A 398 12.88 13.49 6.27
CA PHE A 398 11.61 13.00 6.83
C PHE A 398 10.67 12.36 5.80
N PRO A 399 10.12 11.16 6.10
CA PRO A 399 9.06 10.57 5.31
C PRO A 399 7.72 11.23 5.64
N VAL A 400 7.05 11.79 4.62
CA VAL A 400 5.68 12.34 4.72
C VAL A 400 4.70 11.35 5.37
N GLN A 401 4.95 10.06 5.27
CA GLN A 401 4.27 8.96 5.95
C GLN A 401 4.08 9.14 7.45
N VAL A 402 4.95 9.87 8.15
CA VAL A 402 4.79 10.18 9.58
C VAL A 402 3.49 10.95 9.82
N ILE A 403 3.20 11.93 8.97
CA ILE A 403 1.97 12.73 9.10
C ILE A 403 0.74 11.87 8.82
N ASP A 404 0.84 10.96 7.86
CA ASP A 404 -0.20 9.97 7.58
C ASP A 404 -0.48 9.08 8.80
N ALA A 405 0.59 8.61 9.46
CA ALA A 405 0.49 7.80 10.67
C ALA A 405 -0.10 8.57 11.85
N ILE A 406 0.35 9.81 12.08
CA ILE A 406 -0.22 10.68 13.11
C ILE A 406 -1.71 10.90 12.85
N ARG A 407 -2.11 11.14 11.60
CA ARG A 407 -3.52 11.31 11.23
C ARG A 407 -4.35 10.07 11.55
N ASP A 408 -3.89 8.89 11.14
CA ASP A 408 -4.62 7.64 11.37
C ASP A 408 -4.70 7.29 12.86
N VAL A 409 -3.63 7.50 13.63
CA VAL A 409 -3.64 7.35 15.10
C VAL A 409 -4.61 8.35 15.73
N ALA A 410 -4.57 9.61 15.33
CA ALA A 410 -5.45 10.64 15.88
C ALA A 410 -6.92 10.27 15.66
N LEU A 411 -7.31 9.85 14.44
CA LEU A 411 -8.67 9.39 14.16
C LEU A 411 -9.09 8.23 15.08
N ASN A 412 -8.18 7.27 15.33
CA ASN A 412 -8.44 6.14 16.22
C ASN A 412 -8.55 6.56 17.69
N VAL A 413 -7.72 7.50 18.17
CA VAL A 413 -7.85 8.06 19.52
C VAL A 413 -9.17 8.83 19.66
N PHE A 414 -9.52 9.67 18.68
CA PHE A 414 -10.76 10.45 18.68
C PHE A 414 -12.00 9.57 18.73
N TRP A 415 -11.97 8.43 18.05
CA TRP A 415 -13.01 7.43 18.16
C TRP A 415 -13.21 6.97 19.62
N HIS A 416 -12.13 6.63 20.33
CA HIS A 416 -12.27 6.06 21.67
C HIS A 416 -12.64 7.10 22.75
N ILE A 417 -12.29 8.37 22.58
CA ILE A 417 -12.60 9.41 23.58
C ILE A 417 -14.02 10.00 23.45
N LYS A 418 -14.72 9.76 22.33
CA LYS A 418 -16.07 10.30 22.12
C LYS A 418 -17.15 9.29 22.54
N PRO A 419 -18.29 9.76 23.07
CA PRO A 419 -19.44 8.89 23.29
C PRO A 419 -19.95 8.35 21.95
N ASP A 420 -20.55 7.16 21.96
CA ASP A 420 -20.95 6.41 20.75
C ASP A 420 -21.79 7.22 19.75
N ASN A 421 -22.59 8.18 20.24
CA ASN A 421 -23.43 9.04 19.41
C ASN A 421 -22.69 10.20 18.70
N GLU A 422 -21.46 10.53 19.13
CA GLU A 422 -20.63 11.62 18.55
C GLU A 422 -19.37 11.11 17.82
N GLN A 423 -19.03 9.83 18.00
CA GLN A 423 -17.88 9.18 17.34
C GLN A 423 -17.91 9.38 15.84
N GLY A 424 -18.99 8.93 15.19
CA GLY A 424 -19.11 8.99 13.74
C GLY A 424 -19.09 10.40 13.19
N LYS A 425 -19.69 11.36 13.90
CA LYS A 425 -19.74 12.76 13.46
C LYS A 425 -18.36 13.39 13.51
N THR A 426 -17.61 13.12 14.57
CA THR A 426 -16.21 13.57 14.71
C THR A 426 -15.36 13.00 13.58
N ILE A 427 -15.44 11.69 13.35
CA ILE A 427 -14.71 11.03 12.25
C ILE A 427 -15.10 11.61 10.89
N ALA A 428 -16.40 11.75 10.62
CA ALA A 428 -16.87 12.32 9.37
C ALA A 428 -16.34 13.75 9.18
N MET A 429 -16.44 14.61 10.20
CA MET A 429 -15.92 15.98 10.14
C MET A 429 -14.43 16.03 9.87
N MET A 430 -13.64 15.18 10.53
CA MET A 430 -12.20 15.09 10.29
C MET A 430 -11.89 14.59 8.87
N ASP A 431 -12.59 13.56 8.41
CA ASP A 431 -12.48 13.08 7.03
C ASP A 431 -12.83 14.18 6.02
N TYR A 432 -13.86 14.99 6.28
CA TYR A 432 -14.22 16.12 5.41
C TYR A 432 -13.20 17.25 5.42
N ALA A 433 -12.67 17.61 6.59
CA ALA A 433 -11.65 18.67 6.71
C ALA A 433 -10.40 18.33 5.90
N LEU A 434 -10.07 17.05 5.81
CA LEU A 434 -8.96 16.53 5.01
C LEU A 434 -9.23 16.54 3.49
N ARG A 435 -10.46 16.78 3.03
CA ARG A 435 -10.79 16.74 1.59
C ARG A 435 -10.41 18.01 0.83
N ASP A 436 -10.13 19.12 1.54
CA ASP A 436 -9.88 20.46 0.97
C ASP A 436 -10.75 20.75 -0.27
N ASP A 437 -12.03 20.41 -0.13
CA ASP A 437 -13.00 20.63 -1.18
C ASP A 437 -13.41 22.10 -1.08
N SER A 438 -12.96 22.91 -2.04
CA SER A 438 -13.35 24.32 -2.15
C SER A 438 -14.86 24.50 -2.16
N THR A 439 -15.63 23.45 -2.47
CA THR A 439 -17.08 23.44 -2.32
C THR A 439 -17.51 23.51 -0.86
N ILE A 440 -16.81 22.90 0.10
CA ILE A 440 -17.05 23.05 1.54
C ILE A 440 -16.61 24.44 2.01
N ALA A 441 -15.50 24.98 1.53
CA ALA A 441 -15.11 26.38 1.82
C ALA A 441 -16.10 27.39 1.21
N ALA A 442 -16.62 27.11 0.02
CA ALA A 442 -17.66 27.87 -0.65
C ALA A 442 -19.01 27.71 0.05
N TYR A 443 -19.38 26.54 0.54
CA TYR A 443 -20.59 26.34 1.35
C TYR A 443 -20.43 26.95 2.75
N ALA A 444 -19.24 26.89 3.36
CA ALA A 444 -18.91 27.53 4.63
C ALA A 444 -18.90 29.07 4.53
N SER A 445 -18.58 29.62 3.35
CA SER A 445 -18.56 31.06 3.07
C SER A 445 -19.86 31.62 2.44
N THR A 446 -20.61 30.84 1.65
CA THR A 446 -21.86 31.31 0.99
C THR A 446 -23.12 30.94 1.74
N ALA A 447 -23.14 29.80 2.44
CA ALA A 447 -24.09 29.67 3.52
C ALA A 447 -23.47 30.40 4.72
N ASN A 448 -24.27 31.14 5.47
CA ASN A 448 -24.01 31.41 6.88
C ASN A 448 -23.84 30.06 7.59
N ILE A 449 -22.84 29.23 7.32
CA ILE A 449 -22.56 27.94 7.95
C ILE A 449 -21.48 28.17 8.98
N ALA A 450 -20.49 29.02 8.78
CA ALA A 450 -19.71 29.52 9.93
C ALA A 450 -20.64 30.23 10.94
N ILE A 451 -21.64 30.98 10.47
CA ILE A 451 -22.61 31.71 11.30
C ILE A 451 -23.83 30.86 11.73
N LYS A 452 -24.30 29.85 10.98
CA LYS A 452 -25.38 28.92 11.41
C LYS A 452 -24.88 27.63 12.05
N VAL A 453 -23.66 27.19 11.81
CA VAL A 453 -22.96 26.31 12.75
C VAL A 453 -22.69 27.13 14.00
N SER A 454 -22.21 28.39 13.92
CA SER A 454 -22.21 29.25 15.12
C SER A 454 -23.60 29.46 15.74
N ASN A 455 -24.70 29.53 14.98
CA ASN A 455 -26.05 29.80 15.52
C ASN A 455 -26.87 28.56 15.94
N ILE A 456 -26.69 27.42 15.30
CA ILE A 456 -27.14 26.10 15.82
C ILE A 456 -26.41 25.82 17.15
N PHE A 457 -25.22 26.40 17.32
CA PHE A 457 -24.39 26.36 18.52
C PHE A 457 -24.46 27.65 19.37
N SER A 458 -25.38 28.60 19.07
CA SER A 458 -25.57 29.84 19.86
C SER A 458 -26.91 29.89 20.61
N THR A 459 -27.91 29.10 20.21
CA THR A 459 -29.15 28.95 21.00
C THR A 459 -29.04 27.89 22.10
N GLN A 460 -27.95 27.12 22.13
CA GLN A 460 -27.42 26.44 23.31
C GLN A 460 -25.96 26.88 23.49
N LYS A 461 -25.54 27.09 24.72
CA LYS A 461 -24.29 27.77 25.15
C LYS A 461 -22.96 27.06 24.80
N THR A 462 -22.78 26.47 23.61
CA THR A 462 -21.67 25.54 23.32
C THR A 462 -20.99 25.74 21.96
N LEU A 463 -19.92 26.53 21.95
CA LEU A 463 -18.56 26.38 21.34
C LEU A 463 -18.33 26.05 19.83
N PRO A 464 -17.36 26.74 19.17
CA PRO A 464 -16.91 26.48 17.80
C PRO A 464 -15.94 25.28 17.72
N PHE A 465 -16.18 24.39 16.76
CA PHE A 465 -15.32 23.25 16.45
C PHE A 465 -14.14 23.74 15.60
N ILE A 466 -12.92 23.76 16.16
CA ILE A 466 -11.70 24.00 15.39
C ILE A 466 -11.13 22.63 15.04
N VAL A 467 -11.44 22.14 13.84
CA VAL A 467 -10.61 21.06 13.27
C VAL A 467 -9.24 21.69 13.04
N PRO A 468 -8.13 21.16 13.59
CA PRO A 468 -6.81 21.63 13.22
C PRO A 468 -6.73 21.55 11.70
N ASP A 469 -6.45 22.66 11.04
CA ASP A 469 -6.37 22.67 9.59
C ASP A 469 -5.13 21.89 9.20
N ILE A 470 -5.29 20.58 9.01
CA ILE A 470 -4.21 19.70 8.57
C ILE A 470 -3.66 20.21 7.22
N ASN A 471 -4.44 20.98 6.46
CA ASN A 471 -3.95 21.65 5.26
C ASN A 471 -3.02 22.82 5.58
N GLU A 472 -3.17 23.53 6.72
CA GLU A 472 -2.16 24.48 7.21
C GLU A 472 -0.84 23.73 7.42
N ILE A 473 -0.86 22.53 8.02
CA ILE A 473 0.35 21.72 8.22
C ILE A 473 1.00 21.34 6.89
N PHE A 474 0.20 20.82 5.96
CA PHE A 474 0.71 20.46 4.64
C PHE A 474 1.27 21.66 3.91
N THR A 475 0.61 22.82 4.00
CA THR A 475 1.05 24.06 3.36
C THR A 475 2.31 24.62 4.01
N ASP A 476 2.36 24.68 5.34
CA ASP A 476 3.46 25.21 6.14
C ASP A 476 4.71 24.35 5.98
N LEU A 477 4.54 23.03 5.97
CA LEU A 477 5.63 22.08 5.72
C LEU A 477 5.92 21.87 4.23
N GLN A 478 5.13 22.46 3.33
CA GLN A 478 5.18 22.23 1.87
C GLN A 478 5.15 20.75 1.50
N ILE A 479 4.38 19.97 2.24
CA ILE A 479 4.15 18.54 2.00
C ILE A 479 2.95 18.42 1.09
N ASN A 480 3.16 17.83 -0.08
CA ASN A 480 2.08 17.65 -1.03
C ASN A 480 1.30 16.37 -0.67
N PRO A 481 0.01 16.42 -0.31
CA PRO A 481 -0.78 15.25 0.04
C PRO A 481 -0.97 14.28 -1.14
N VAL A 482 -0.67 14.71 -2.37
CA VAL A 482 -0.56 13.85 -3.55
C VAL A 482 0.57 12.82 -3.42
N ALA A 483 1.49 12.98 -2.46
CA ALA A 483 2.39 11.93 -2.04
C ALA A 483 1.63 10.64 -1.67
N TRP A 484 0.34 10.70 -1.32
CA TRP A 484 -0.52 9.55 -1.10
C TRP A 484 -1.59 9.38 -2.18
N ALA A 485 -1.23 9.65 -3.44
CA ALA A 485 -2.13 9.60 -4.58
C ALA A 485 -2.92 8.29 -4.67
N SER A 486 -2.30 7.13 -4.39
CA SER A 486 -2.98 5.83 -4.42
C SER A 486 -4.14 5.73 -3.41
N ARG A 487 -3.91 6.17 -2.16
CA ARG A 487 -4.93 6.21 -1.09
C ARG A 487 -6.04 7.20 -1.40
N TYR A 488 -5.67 8.41 -1.82
CA TYR A 488 -6.63 9.44 -2.22
C TYR A 488 -7.51 8.96 -3.39
N ALA A 489 -6.89 8.38 -4.42
CA ALA A 489 -7.59 7.90 -5.59
C ALA A 489 -8.61 6.80 -5.25
N ARG A 490 -8.21 5.83 -4.42
CA ARG A 490 -9.10 4.77 -3.92
C ARG A 490 -10.31 5.34 -3.21
N LYS A 491 -10.09 6.25 -2.27
CA LYS A 491 -11.16 6.94 -1.54
C LYS A 491 -12.10 7.69 -2.49
N TYR A 492 -11.52 8.48 -3.39
CA TYR A 492 -12.25 9.34 -4.33
C TYR A 492 -13.25 8.54 -5.19
N VAL A 493 -12.82 7.40 -5.74
CA VAL A 493 -13.68 6.60 -6.62
C VAL A 493 -14.71 5.78 -5.85
N ILE A 494 -14.36 5.22 -4.68
CA ILE A 494 -15.29 4.43 -3.85
C ILE A 494 -16.48 5.31 -3.43
N GLU A 495 -16.21 6.53 -2.95
CA GLU A 495 -17.25 7.49 -2.56
C GLU A 495 -18.25 7.83 -3.68
N ARG A 496 -17.81 7.66 -4.92
CA ARG A 496 -18.58 8.02 -6.11
C ARG A 496 -19.33 6.84 -6.74
N ALA A 497 -19.16 5.63 -6.20
CA ALA A 497 -19.79 4.44 -6.72
C ALA A 497 -21.32 4.53 -6.71
N GLU A 498 -21.96 4.18 -7.83
CA GLU A 498 -23.42 4.25 -7.97
C GLU A 498 -24.09 2.88 -8.03
N LYS A 499 -23.36 1.85 -8.47
CA LYS A 499 -23.87 0.51 -8.71
C LYS A 499 -23.20 -0.51 -7.81
N ARG A 500 -21.87 -0.54 -7.78
CA ARG A 500 -21.11 -1.63 -7.16
C ARG A 500 -19.70 -1.19 -6.77
N VAL A 501 -19.23 -1.68 -5.62
CA VAL A 501 -17.81 -1.66 -5.27
C VAL A 501 -17.35 -3.08 -4.96
N CYS A 502 -16.21 -3.49 -5.51
CA CYS A 502 -15.57 -4.77 -5.21
C CYS A 502 -14.18 -4.50 -4.65
N ILE A 503 -13.90 -4.95 -3.43
CA ILE A 503 -12.64 -4.77 -2.73
C ILE A 503 -12.07 -6.15 -2.43
N SER A 504 -10.83 -6.41 -2.84
CA SER A 504 -10.09 -7.58 -2.36
C SER A 504 -8.79 -7.12 -1.71
N GLN A 505 -8.64 -7.45 -0.43
CA GLN A 505 -7.55 -6.98 0.40
C GLN A 505 -7.04 -8.11 1.27
N GLN A 506 -5.79 -8.01 1.73
CA GLN A 506 -5.31 -8.87 2.81
C GLN A 506 -6.14 -8.65 4.08
N MET A 507 -6.17 -7.42 4.55
CA MET A 507 -6.95 -6.98 5.72
C MET A 507 -7.50 -5.58 5.48
N LEU A 508 -8.46 -5.14 6.29
CA LEU A 508 -8.91 -3.74 6.29
C LEU A 508 -8.37 -2.96 7.48
N VAL A 509 -8.00 -3.62 8.56
CA VAL A 509 -7.54 -2.97 9.78
C VAL A 509 -6.09 -3.34 10.00
N ASP A 510 -5.26 -2.35 10.30
CA ASP A 510 -3.87 -2.63 10.64
C ASP A 510 -3.79 -3.15 12.08
N LEU A 511 -3.45 -4.43 12.17
CA LEU A 511 -3.22 -5.15 13.42
C LEU A 511 -1.73 -5.36 13.69
N LEU A 512 -0.86 -5.01 12.75
CA LEU A 512 0.56 -5.38 12.75
C LEU A 512 1.42 -4.28 13.35
N GLN A 513 1.18 -3.04 12.95
CA GLN A 513 2.01 -1.93 13.43
C GLN A 513 1.87 -1.70 14.93
N ILE A 514 0.76 -2.08 15.54
CA ILE A 514 0.61 -1.96 17.00
C ILE A 514 1.39 -3.02 17.76
N ASP A 515 1.74 -4.16 17.15
CA ASP A 515 2.64 -5.14 17.77
C ASP A 515 4.12 -4.76 17.56
N ASP A 516 4.42 -3.84 16.65
CA ASP A 516 5.78 -3.35 16.40
C ASP A 516 6.26 -2.45 17.55
N ALA A 517 7.29 -2.90 18.26
CA ALA A 517 7.86 -2.18 19.42
C ALA A 517 8.34 -0.77 19.05
N SER A 518 8.80 -0.61 17.82
CA SER A 518 9.32 0.64 17.27
C SER A 518 8.18 1.63 17.04
N PHE A 519 7.07 1.22 16.42
CA PHE A 519 5.85 1.99 16.28
C PHE A 519 5.17 2.26 17.63
N LYS A 520 5.11 1.28 18.55
CA LYS A 520 4.58 1.48 19.91
C LYS A 520 5.39 2.53 20.68
N LYS A 521 6.72 2.41 20.66
CA LYS A 521 7.61 3.39 21.28
C LYS A 521 7.37 4.75 20.65
N ALA A 522 7.29 4.80 19.33
CA ALA A 522 7.11 6.04 18.61
C ALA A 522 5.75 6.69 18.94
N VAL A 523 4.64 5.97 18.75
CA VAL A 523 3.29 6.53 18.88
C VAL A 523 2.84 6.67 20.34
N PHE A 524 3.26 5.77 21.24
CA PHE A 524 2.76 5.74 22.62
C PHE A 524 3.81 6.12 23.67
N GLY A 525 5.09 6.29 23.31
CA GLY A 525 6.16 6.57 24.27
C GLY A 525 6.27 5.49 25.36
N VAL A 526 5.99 4.23 25.02
CA VAL A 526 6.11 3.08 25.93
C VAL A 526 7.46 2.41 25.67
N HIS A 527 8.31 2.35 26.69
CA HIS A 527 9.55 1.58 26.64
C HIS A 527 9.28 0.12 26.99
N ASP A 528 9.69 -0.81 26.12
CA ASP A 528 9.55 -2.27 26.30
C ASP A 528 10.09 -2.80 27.64
N GLN A 529 11.01 -2.07 28.28
CA GLN A 529 11.63 -2.51 29.53
C GLN A 529 10.74 -2.35 30.76
N ASP A 530 9.72 -1.49 30.71
CA ASP A 530 8.93 -1.17 31.90
C ASP A 530 7.76 -2.14 32.12
N HIS A 531 7.16 -2.71 31.07
CA HIS A 531 5.98 -3.60 31.20
C HIS A 531 5.84 -4.67 30.09
N PRO A 532 6.76 -5.66 29.98
CA PRO A 532 6.85 -6.59 28.84
C PRO A 532 5.68 -7.58 28.63
N LYS A 533 4.56 -7.46 29.37
CA LYS A 533 3.40 -8.38 29.27
C LYS A 533 2.03 -7.70 29.21
N ASP A 534 1.91 -6.39 29.39
CA ASP A 534 0.60 -5.71 29.50
C ASP A 534 0.54 -4.31 28.81
N ASP A 535 1.27 -4.09 27.72
CA ASP A 535 1.32 -2.77 27.02
C ASP A 535 -0.05 -2.24 26.59
N LYS A 536 -0.99 -3.13 26.22
CA LYS A 536 -2.37 -2.72 25.91
C LYS A 536 -3.09 -2.16 27.12
N ALA A 537 -2.77 -2.65 28.33
CA ALA A 537 -3.26 -2.08 29.57
C ALA A 537 -2.65 -0.70 29.76
N GLY A 538 -1.35 -0.49 29.51
CA GLY A 538 -0.69 0.80 29.65
C GLY A 538 -1.34 1.94 28.85
N LEU A 539 -1.63 1.71 27.56
CA LEU A 539 -2.30 2.73 26.75
C LEU A 539 -3.78 2.89 27.12
N ASN A 540 -4.51 1.80 27.31
CA ASN A 540 -5.90 1.89 27.75
C ASN A 540 -6.02 2.53 29.13
N ASP A 541 -5.05 2.34 30.02
CA ASP A 541 -4.97 2.97 31.34
C ASP A 541 -4.65 4.46 31.23
N ARG A 542 -3.82 4.87 30.25
CA ARG A 542 -3.61 6.29 29.92
C ARG A 542 -4.87 6.93 29.31
N LEU A 543 -5.63 6.19 28.50
CA LEU A 543 -6.89 6.66 27.90
C LEU A 543 -8.07 6.59 28.89
N LYS A 544 -8.02 5.72 29.89
CA LYS A 544 -9.07 5.46 30.90
C LYS A 544 -9.66 6.70 31.57
N PRO A 545 -8.87 7.71 31.95
CA PRO A 545 -9.40 8.95 32.54
C PRO A 545 -10.31 9.73 31.57
N ILE A 546 -10.15 9.51 30.26
CA ILE A 546 -10.77 10.26 29.17
C ILE A 546 -11.95 9.48 28.57
N THR A 547 -11.83 8.16 28.52
CA THR A 547 -12.82 7.27 27.89
C THR A 547 -14.08 7.10 28.72
N LYS A 548 -14.10 7.39 30.03
CA LYS A 548 -15.31 7.43 30.90
C LYS A 548 -16.29 6.25 30.72
N GLY A 549 -15.76 5.03 30.53
CA GLY A 549 -16.57 3.84 30.31
C GLY A 549 -16.89 3.52 28.84
N SER A 550 -16.29 4.24 27.88
CA SER A 550 -16.25 3.82 26.48
C SER A 550 -15.42 2.53 26.31
N THR A 551 -15.62 1.87 25.18
CA THR A 551 -14.94 0.60 24.90
C THR A 551 -13.42 0.84 24.84
N PRO A 552 -12.60 0.06 25.58
CA PRO A 552 -11.15 0.12 25.48
C PRO A 552 -10.70 0.04 24.02
N TRP A 553 -9.60 0.71 23.69
CA TRP A 553 -8.99 0.52 22.39
C TRP A 553 -8.57 -0.94 22.22
N ASP A 554 -9.02 -1.54 21.12
CA ASP A 554 -8.70 -2.91 20.71
C ASP A 554 -7.22 -3.07 20.28
N GLY A 555 -6.52 -1.95 20.13
CA GLY A 555 -5.14 -1.91 19.65
C GLY A 555 -5.07 -2.22 18.16
N ALA A 556 -6.03 -1.70 17.40
CA ALA A 556 -6.08 -1.79 15.94
C ALA A 556 -6.18 -0.39 15.33
N ILE A 557 -5.52 -0.13 14.19
CA ILE A 557 -5.66 1.15 13.47
C ILE A 557 -6.69 0.96 12.35
N TRP A 558 -7.86 1.55 12.55
CA TRP A 558 -8.96 1.51 11.61
C TRP A 558 -8.80 2.57 10.51
N PRO A 559 -9.04 2.24 9.22
CA PRO A 559 -8.97 3.20 8.12
C PRO A 559 -10.27 3.99 8.00
N TYR A 560 -10.51 4.92 8.93
CA TYR A 560 -11.79 5.62 8.99
C TYR A 560 -12.15 6.39 7.72
N ASP A 561 -11.15 6.85 6.96
CA ASP A 561 -11.35 7.46 5.64
C ASP A 561 -11.97 6.48 4.63
N LEU A 562 -11.50 5.23 4.62
CA LEU A 562 -12.09 4.15 3.82
C LEU A 562 -13.48 3.75 4.31
N LEU A 563 -13.71 3.71 5.63
CA LEU A 563 -15.04 3.44 6.20
C LEU A 563 -16.04 4.53 5.78
N CYS A 564 -15.65 5.79 5.85
CA CYS A 564 -16.44 6.91 5.33
C CYS A 564 -16.71 6.77 3.83
N ALA A 565 -15.71 6.38 3.04
CA ALA A 565 -15.87 6.14 1.61
C ALA A 565 -16.88 5.02 1.30
N ILE A 566 -16.77 3.89 2.00
CA ILE A 566 -17.71 2.77 1.89
C ILE A 566 -19.12 3.20 2.32
N GLY A 567 -19.25 3.98 3.39
CA GLY A 567 -20.55 4.49 3.83
C GLY A 567 -21.21 5.40 2.79
N TRP A 568 -20.43 6.24 2.13
CA TRP A 568 -20.87 7.02 0.96
C TRP A 568 -21.35 6.15 -0.19
N ALA A 569 -20.56 5.14 -0.56
CA ALA A 569 -20.90 4.19 -1.61
C ALA A 569 -22.21 3.47 -1.30
N LEU A 570 -22.36 2.92 -0.08
CA LEU A 570 -23.55 2.17 0.33
C LEU A 570 -24.83 3.02 0.26
N ALA A 571 -24.78 4.25 0.78
CA ALA A 571 -25.93 5.16 0.73
C ALA A 571 -26.33 5.49 -0.72
N ARG A 572 -25.35 5.72 -1.60
CA ARG A 572 -25.59 6.05 -3.01
C ARG A 572 -26.09 4.85 -3.81
N ILE A 573 -25.46 3.70 -3.63
CA ILE A 573 -25.85 2.42 -4.25
C ILE A 573 -27.28 2.06 -3.85
N ASP A 574 -27.66 2.19 -2.58
CA ASP A 574 -29.04 1.88 -2.18
C ASP A 574 -30.05 2.89 -2.77
N PHE A 575 -29.71 4.19 -2.81
CA PHE A 575 -30.54 5.21 -3.45
C PHE A 575 -30.78 4.92 -4.94
N ASN A 576 -29.72 4.54 -5.66
CA ASN A 576 -29.76 4.21 -7.08
C ASN A 576 -30.25 2.78 -7.36
N LYS A 577 -30.60 2.01 -6.32
CA LYS A 577 -30.98 0.59 -6.42
C LYS A 577 -29.91 -0.25 -7.14
N GLY A 578 -28.64 0.08 -6.94
CA GLY A 578 -27.50 -0.71 -7.41
C GLY A 578 -27.38 -2.06 -6.69
N ASP A 579 -26.23 -2.70 -6.81
CA ASP A 579 -25.97 -4.03 -6.28
C ASP A 579 -25.56 -3.96 -4.79
N GLY A 580 -24.34 -3.51 -4.51
CA GLY A 580 -23.77 -3.48 -3.16
C GLY A 580 -22.27 -3.22 -3.13
N VAL A 581 -21.70 -3.26 -1.94
CA VAL A 581 -20.25 -3.27 -1.68
C VAL A 581 -19.86 -4.70 -1.29
N TYR A 582 -18.91 -5.26 -2.04
CA TYR A 582 -18.45 -6.63 -1.90
C TYR A 582 -16.98 -6.61 -1.48
N ILE A 583 -16.65 -7.28 -0.38
CA ILE A 583 -15.31 -7.28 0.20
C ILE A 583 -14.85 -8.72 0.39
N VAL A 584 -13.67 -9.06 -0.12
CA VAL A 584 -12.98 -10.32 0.15
C VAL A 584 -11.69 -10.04 0.93
N LEU A 585 -11.58 -10.64 2.11
CA LEU A 585 -10.43 -10.52 3.01
C LEU A 585 -9.69 -11.85 3.15
N THR A 586 -8.51 -11.85 3.77
CA THR A 586 -7.82 -13.09 4.16
C THR A 586 -8.59 -13.82 5.28
N THR A 587 -8.29 -15.10 5.53
CA THR A 587 -8.96 -15.87 6.59
C THR A 587 -8.58 -15.39 8.00
N ASP A 588 -9.53 -15.44 8.93
CA ASP A 588 -9.27 -15.24 10.37
C ASP A 588 -8.82 -16.58 10.97
N PHE A 589 -7.78 -16.56 11.78
CA PHE A 589 -7.34 -17.74 12.53
C PHE A 589 -7.46 -17.48 14.02
N PRO A 590 -8.14 -18.36 14.77
CA PRO A 590 -8.10 -18.30 16.22
C PRO A 590 -6.66 -18.47 16.71
N ARG A 591 -6.11 -17.46 17.41
CA ARG A 591 -4.80 -17.50 18.07
C ARG A 591 -4.72 -18.43 19.29
N ASP A 592 -5.77 -19.21 19.57
CA ASP A 592 -6.00 -19.88 20.86
C ASP A 592 -4.98 -20.97 21.27
N GLY A 593 -3.83 -21.08 20.59
CA GLY A 593 -2.75 -21.99 20.94
C GLY A 593 -3.12 -23.47 20.83
N LYS A 594 -4.37 -23.79 20.49
CA LYS A 594 -4.82 -25.16 20.32
C LYS A 594 -4.27 -25.72 19.01
N THR A 595 -3.72 -26.90 19.12
CA THR A 595 -3.40 -27.76 17.99
C THR A 595 -4.63 -27.88 17.09
N VAL A 596 -4.54 -27.41 15.86
CA VAL A 596 -5.61 -27.67 14.88
C VAL A 596 -5.48 -29.13 14.50
N THR A 597 -6.56 -29.88 14.71
CA THR A 597 -6.66 -31.22 14.13
C THR A 597 -7.17 -31.01 12.72
N LEU A 598 -6.32 -31.22 11.73
CA LEU A 598 -6.69 -31.19 10.31
C LEU A 598 -7.77 -32.26 10.05
N LYS A 599 -8.48 -32.14 8.93
CA LYS A 599 -9.53 -33.12 8.53
C LYS A 599 -9.03 -34.57 8.48
N ASN A 600 -7.73 -34.78 8.27
CA ASN A 600 -7.08 -36.10 8.27
C ASN A 600 -6.73 -36.62 9.69
N GLY A 601 -7.07 -35.90 10.76
CA GLY A 601 -6.74 -36.24 12.14
C GLY A 601 -5.35 -35.79 12.60
N GLU A 602 -4.55 -35.19 11.71
CA GLU A 602 -3.21 -34.73 12.02
C GLU A 602 -3.26 -33.47 12.88
N LYS A 603 -2.47 -33.50 13.95
CA LYS A 603 -2.35 -32.42 14.93
C LYS A 603 -1.13 -31.58 14.58
N VAL A 604 -1.34 -30.41 13.96
CA VAL A 604 -0.24 -29.54 13.54
C VAL A 604 -0.01 -28.45 14.60
N HIS A 605 1.24 -28.30 15.04
CA HIS A 605 1.64 -27.20 15.92
C HIS A 605 1.61 -25.88 15.13
N LYS A 606 0.84 -24.90 15.63
CA LYS A 606 0.59 -23.60 14.97
C LYS A 606 1.84 -22.73 14.77
N GLU A 607 2.97 -23.03 15.41
CA GLU A 607 4.17 -22.16 15.34
C GLU A 607 4.80 -22.08 13.96
N ALA A 608 4.49 -23.02 13.05
CA ALA A 608 4.95 -23.01 11.66
C ALA A 608 4.07 -22.17 10.70
N ARG A 609 2.92 -21.63 11.14
CA ARG A 609 2.03 -20.84 10.27
C ARG A 609 2.44 -19.36 10.24
N LYS A 610 2.29 -18.73 9.07
CA LYS A 610 2.69 -17.34 8.77
C LYS A 610 1.98 -16.36 9.71
N ARG A 611 2.60 -16.07 10.86
CA ARG A 611 2.19 -14.99 11.74
C ARG A 611 2.11 -13.72 10.88
N ASN A 612 1.00 -12.98 10.98
CA ASN A 612 0.78 -11.64 10.37
C ASN A 612 0.05 -11.57 9.02
N TRP A 613 -0.41 -12.70 8.47
CA TRP A 613 -1.19 -12.72 7.21
C TRP A 613 -2.71 -12.69 7.39
N GLU A 614 -3.17 -12.59 8.62
CA GLU A 614 -4.54 -12.82 9.05
C GLU A 614 -5.27 -11.49 9.26
N ASP A 615 -6.53 -11.40 8.81
CA ASP A 615 -7.44 -10.33 9.20
C ASP A 615 -8.27 -10.84 10.36
N ARG A 616 -8.06 -10.28 11.55
CA ARG A 616 -8.79 -10.68 12.77
C ARG A 616 -10.03 -9.83 13.03
N THR A 617 -10.39 -9.02 12.05
CA THR A 617 -11.49 -8.08 12.17
C THR A 617 -12.81 -8.83 12.07
N LYS A 618 -13.58 -8.90 13.16
CA LYS A 618 -14.92 -9.50 13.08
C LYS A 618 -15.79 -8.68 12.12
N VAL A 619 -16.50 -9.36 11.20
CA VAL A 619 -17.43 -8.70 10.26
C VAL A 619 -18.49 -7.90 11.01
N SER A 620 -18.96 -8.38 12.16
CA SER A 620 -19.90 -7.67 13.02
C SER A 620 -19.33 -6.36 13.59
N GLU A 621 -18.06 -6.36 13.99
CA GLU A 621 -17.38 -5.15 14.48
C GLU A 621 -17.15 -4.16 13.33
N PHE A 622 -16.72 -4.64 12.16
CA PHE A 622 -16.60 -3.81 10.97
C PHE A 622 -17.94 -3.13 10.61
N LYS A 623 -19.04 -3.89 10.58
CA LYS A 623 -20.39 -3.36 10.36
C LYS A 623 -20.79 -2.32 11.41
N LYS A 624 -20.52 -2.59 12.69
CA LYS A 624 -20.81 -1.65 13.79
C LYS A 624 -20.10 -0.32 13.60
N ARG A 625 -18.78 -0.34 13.33
CA ARG A 625 -18.00 0.89 13.15
C ARG A 625 -18.41 1.66 11.90
N LEU A 626 -18.70 0.95 10.82
CA LEU A 626 -19.23 1.54 9.60
C LEU A 626 -20.60 2.21 9.84
N ALA A 627 -21.50 1.56 10.60
CA ALA A 627 -22.79 2.13 10.96
C ALA A 627 -22.64 3.44 11.75
N VAL A 628 -21.74 3.47 12.72
CA VAL A 628 -21.44 4.71 13.48
C VAL A 628 -20.91 5.80 12.54
N CYS A 629 -19.96 5.49 11.64
CA CYS A 629 -19.48 6.47 10.64
C CYS A 629 -20.63 7.01 9.77
N MET A 630 -21.52 6.14 9.27
CA MET A 630 -22.67 6.54 8.46
C MET A 630 -23.69 7.40 9.22
N LYS A 631 -24.04 7.02 10.46
CA LYS A 631 -24.91 7.81 11.34
C LYS A 631 -24.31 9.18 11.63
N GLY A 632 -23.00 9.21 11.87
CA GLY A 632 -22.23 10.45 12.04
C GLY A 632 -22.24 11.37 10.82
N MET A 633 -22.05 10.81 9.62
CA MET A 633 -22.21 11.56 8.38
C MET A 633 -23.63 12.12 8.28
N ALA A 634 -24.68 11.34 8.55
CA ALA A 634 -26.07 11.79 8.50
C ALA A 634 -26.39 13.00 9.39
N GLN A 635 -25.68 13.15 10.51
CA GLN A 635 -25.83 14.29 11.41
C GLN A 635 -25.29 15.60 10.81
N LEU A 636 -24.45 15.54 9.78
CA LEU A 636 -23.92 16.70 9.05
C LEU A 636 -24.92 17.24 8.01
N ARG A 637 -26.21 17.33 8.39
CA ARG A 637 -27.37 17.65 7.52
C ARG A 637 -27.22 18.90 6.67
N THR A 638 -26.38 19.85 7.07
CA THR A 638 -26.19 21.12 6.36
C THR A 638 -25.27 21.03 5.16
N VAL A 639 -24.44 19.98 5.07
CA VAL A 639 -23.42 19.83 4.01
C VAL A 639 -23.67 18.64 3.09
N LEU A 640 -24.63 17.77 3.44
CA LEU A 640 -24.90 16.55 2.67
C LEU A 640 -26.12 16.71 1.76
N PRO A 641 -26.11 16.09 0.57
CA PRO A 641 -27.24 16.15 -0.33
C PRO A 641 -28.46 15.43 0.27
N ASN A 642 -29.66 15.96 0.02
CA ASN A 642 -30.91 15.44 0.61
C ASN A 642 -31.10 13.92 0.42
N TRP A 643 -30.67 13.38 -0.72
CA TRP A 643 -30.77 11.94 -0.97
C TRP A 643 -29.96 11.15 0.06
N PHE A 644 -28.78 11.63 0.46
CA PHE A 644 -27.95 10.94 1.44
C PHE A 644 -28.63 10.93 2.81
N LEU A 645 -29.25 12.04 3.21
CA LEU A 645 -29.99 12.15 4.48
C LEU A 645 -31.18 11.19 4.56
N LEU A 646 -31.86 10.93 3.44
CA LEU A 646 -32.95 9.96 3.36
C LEU A 646 -32.48 8.51 3.53
N MET A 647 -31.24 8.21 3.11
CA MET A 647 -30.66 6.87 3.17
C MET A 647 -29.90 6.60 4.46
N THR A 648 -29.47 7.66 5.14
CA THR A 648 -28.70 7.59 6.38
C THR A 648 -29.50 8.06 7.60
N ALA A 649 -30.83 8.12 7.47
CA ALA A 649 -31.71 8.19 8.62
C ALA A 649 -31.31 7.08 9.62
N GLU A 650 -31.26 7.40 10.91
CA GLU A 650 -30.63 6.57 11.94
C GLU A 650 -31.21 5.14 11.99
N ASP A 651 -32.49 5.00 11.66
CA ASP A 651 -33.25 3.76 11.53
C ASP A 651 -32.94 2.95 10.26
N ARG A 652 -32.40 3.58 9.21
CA ARG A 652 -32.11 2.96 7.91
C ARG A 652 -30.66 2.54 7.71
N VAL A 653 -29.70 3.11 8.46
CA VAL A 653 -28.27 2.78 8.28
C VAL A 653 -28.01 1.28 8.42
N ASP A 654 -28.57 0.66 9.46
CA ASP A 654 -28.38 -0.77 9.71
C ASP A 654 -29.08 -1.64 8.64
N GLU A 655 -30.23 -1.19 8.12
CA GLU A 655 -30.92 -1.82 6.98
C GLU A 655 -30.03 -1.80 5.73
N VAL A 656 -29.49 -0.62 5.37
CA VAL A 656 -28.63 -0.44 4.20
C VAL A 656 -27.37 -1.29 4.31
N ILE A 657 -26.70 -1.27 5.46
CA ILE A 657 -25.50 -2.08 5.68
C ILE A 657 -25.82 -3.57 5.54
N ASN A 658 -26.88 -4.07 6.18
CA ASN A 658 -27.20 -5.49 6.11
C ASN A 658 -27.65 -5.95 4.72
N LYS A 659 -28.30 -5.05 3.96
CA LYS A 659 -28.79 -5.33 2.62
C LYS A 659 -27.68 -5.27 1.55
N ARG A 660 -26.73 -4.34 1.69
CA ARG A 660 -25.82 -3.94 0.61
C ARG A 660 -24.35 -4.23 0.87
N LEU A 661 -23.94 -4.50 2.11
CA LEU A 661 -22.56 -4.84 2.41
C LEU A 661 -22.41 -6.36 2.51
N HIS A 662 -21.58 -6.90 1.64
CA HIS A 662 -21.22 -8.31 1.60
C HIS A 662 -19.73 -8.43 1.89
N VAL A 663 -19.39 -9.12 2.98
CA VAL A 663 -18.00 -9.38 3.37
C VAL A 663 -17.81 -10.89 3.40
N GLN A 664 -16.74 -11.36 2.78
CA GLN A 664 -16.33 -12.76 2.77
C GLN A 664 -14.83 -12.85 3.07
N ARG A 665 -14.40 -14.03 3.49
CA ARG A 665 -12.99 -14.38 3.61
C ARG A 665 -12.62 -15.34 2.49
N VAL A 666 -11.39 -15.24 2.02
CA VAL A 666 -10.90 -16.05 0.92
C VAL A 666 -10.85 -17.51 1.36
N LEU A 667 -11.58 -18.37 0.66
CA LEU A 667 -11.56 -19.82 0.82
C LEU A 667 -12.01 -20.31 2.20
N ASN A 668 -12.19 -21.63 2.31
CA ASN A 668 -12.65 -22.24 3.55
C ASN A 668 -11.64 -21.98 4.67
N ASN A 669 -12.12 -21.95 5.92
CA ASN A 669 -11.29 -21.91 7.14
C ASN A 669 -10.43 -23.20 7.34
N ASP A 670 -10.04 -23.90 6.27
CA ASP A 670 -9.09 -25.03 6.32
C ASP A 670 -7.69 -24.56 6.77
N GLY A 671 -7.42 -23.29 6.51
CA GLY A 671 -6.31 -22.60 7.06
C GLY A 671 -5.03 -22.62 6.23
N ASP A 672 -5.19 -22.94 4.95
CA ASP A 672 -4.08 -23.09 4.03
C ASP A 672 -4.17 -22.09 2.87
N HIS A 673 -5.00 -21.03 2.99
CA HIS A 673 -5.11 -20.00 1.96
C HIS A 673 -5.17 -18.59 2.54
N TYR A 674 -4.48 -17.65 1.90
CA TYR A 674 -4.35 -16.26 2.28
C TYR A 674 -4.70 -15.35 1.12
N CYS A 675 -5.42 -14.26 1.41
CA CYS A 675 -5.65 -13.21 0.44
C CYS A 675 -4.53 -12.20 0.60
N HIS A 676 -3.85 -11.85 -0.47
CA HIS A 676 -2.83 -10.80 -0.45
C HIS A 676 -3.04 -9.72 -1.52
N ASN A 677 -4.23 -9.74 -2.12
CA ASN A 677 -4.65 -8.73 -3.07
C ASN A 677 -4.60 -7.30 -2.50
N LYS A 678 -4.44 -6.34 -3.40
CA LYS A 678 -4.74 -4.92 -3.16
C LYS A 678 -5.54 -4.37 -4.34
N ILE A 679 -6.78 -4.84 -4.45
CA ILE A 679 -7.64 -4.59 -5.62
C ILE A 679 -8.87 -3.79 -5.21
N VAL A 680 -9.26 -2.83 -6.05
CA VAL A 680 -10.55 -2.15 -5.97
C VAL A 680 -11.16 -2.03 -7.37
N MET A 681 -12.39 -2.48 -7.56
CA MET A 681 -13.18 -2.22 -8.77
C MET A 681 -14.43 -1.43 -8.41
N VAL A 682 -14.74 -0.39 -9.18
CA VAL A 682 -15.93 0.45 -9.00
C VAL A 682 -16.78 0.43 -10.28
N ASP A 683 -18.06 0.12 -10.11
CA ASP A 683 -19.13 0.16 -11.12
C ASP A 683 -18.85 -0.61 -12.42
N ASP A 684 -17.99 -1.64 -12.35
CA ASP A 684 -17.49 -2.37 -13.52
C ASP A 684 -16.81 -1.44 -14.57
N LYS A 685 -16.27 -0.30 -14.11
CA LYS A 685 -15.73 0.79 -14.95
C LYS A 685 -14.31 1.21 -14.62
N LEU A 686 -13.97 1.27 -13.35
CA LEU A 686 -12.62 1.58 -12.89
C LEU A 686 -12.08 0.40 -12.10
N LEU A 687 -10.83 0.04 -12.38
CA LEU A 687 -10.12 -1.06 -11.72
C LEU A 687 -8.75 -0.59 -11.26
N TYR A 688 -8.47 -0.75 -9.96
CA TYR A 688 -7.18 -0.58 -9.34
C TYR A 688 -6.52 -1.93 -9.07
N ILE A 689 -5.26 -2.06 -9.49
CA ILE A 689 -4.36 -3.16 -9.15
C ILE A 689 -3.02 -2.53 -8.77
N GLY A 690 -2.45 -2.93 -7.63
CA GLY A 690 -1.17 -2.42 -7.17
C GLY A 690 -0.70 -3.05 -5.88
N SER A 691 0.25 -2.40 -5.22
CA SER A 691 0.84 -2.84 -3.96
C SER A 691 0.27 -2.14 -2.73
N ASP A 692 -0.31 -0.93 -2.90
CA ASP A 692 -0.86 -0.12 -1.80
C ASP A 692 -2.07 -0.78 -1.15
N ASN A 693 -1.91 -1.13 0.12
CA ASN A 693 -2.94 -1.75 0.93
C ASN A 693 -4.07 -0.76 1.28
N ALA A 694 -5.28 -1.30 1.51
CA ALA A 694 -6.41 -0.49 1.98
C ALA A 694 -6.37 -0.18 3.47
N TYR A 695 -5.72 -1.04 4.27
CA TYR A 695 -5.48 -0.78 5.68
C TYR A 695 -4.36 0.25 5.87
N PRO A 696 -4.32 0.96 7.01
CA PRO A 696 -3.24 1.87 7.33
C PRO A 696 -1.89 1.16 7.27
N SER A 697 -1.09 1.48 6.28
CA SER A 697 0.32 1.12 6.15
C SER A 697 1.05 2.42 5.86
N TYR A 698 2.36 2.54 6.04
CA TYR A 698 3.04 3.79 5.72
C TYR A 698 4.29 3.51 4.90
N ASN A 699 4.12 2.68 3.88
CA ASN A 699 5.19 2.28 2.97
C ASN A 699 5.11 3.02 1.65
N GLU A 700 6.20 2.93 0.90
CA GLU A 700 6.26 3.39 -0.47
C GLU A 700 5.61 2.34 -1.38
N GLU A 701 4.60 2.74 -2.16
CA GLU A 701 3.73 1.82 -2.88
C GLU A 701 3.50 2.30 -4.32
N HIS A 702 3.08 1.39 -5.20
CA HIS A 702 2.75 1.70 -6.59
C HIS A 702 1.51 0.91 -7.05
N GLY A 703 0.72 1.48 -7.95
CA GLY A 703 -0.38 0.80 -8.60
C GLY A 703 -0.88 1.53 -9.84
N VAL A 704 -1.91 0.94 -10.45
CA VAL A 704 -2.52 1.44 -11.68
C VAL A 704 -4.03 1.44 -11.57
N TRP A 705 -4.65 2.53 -12.02
CA TRP A 705 -6.07 2.61 -12.34
C TRP A 705 -6.27 2.42 -13.84
N ILE A 706 -7.29 1.64 -14.19
CA ILE A 706 -7.64 1.29 -15.56
C ILE A 706 -9.10 1.66 -15.81
N ASP A 707 -9.36 2.25 -16.97
CA ASP A 707 -10.69 2.65 -17.46
C ASP A 707 -10.87 2.10 -18.87
N HIS A 708 -11.12 0.79 -18.94
CA HIS A 708 -11.38 0.08 -20.19
C HIS A 708 -12.35 -1.07 -19.93
N GLN A 709 -13.59 -0.89 -20.37
CA GLN A 709 -14.74 -1.68 -19.92
C GLN A 709 -14.65 -3.15 -20.35
N ASP A 710 -14.16 -3.44 -21.55
CA ASP A 710 -14.00 -4.82 -22.02
C ASP A 710 -12.93 -5.56 -21.22
N THR A 711 -11.82 -4.89 -20.90
CA THR A 711 -10.75 -5.46 -20.07
C THR A 711 -11.25 -5.71 -18.64
N ILE A 712 -11.96 -4.76 -18.05
CA ILE A 712 -12.52 -4.90 -16.70
C ILE A 712 -13.59 -5.98 -16.64
N LYS A 713 -14.44 -6.09 -17.67
CA LYS A 713 -15.42 -7.17 -17.78
C LYS A 713 -14.75 -8.54 -17.91
N SER A 714 -13.67 -8.66 -18.69
CA SER A 714 -12.89 -9.89 -18.77
C SER A 714 -12.23 -10.19 -17.42
N TRP A 715 -11.55 -9.22 -16.81
CA TRP A 715 -10.94 -9.37 -15.49
C TRP A 715 -11.95 -9.82 -14.44
N LYS A 716 -13.14 -9.19 -14.40
CA LYS A 716 -14.19 -9.54 -13.46
C LYS A 716 -14.60 -11.01 -13.63
N LYS A 717 -14.84 -11.43 -14.87
CA LYS A 717 -15.22 -12.81 -15.19
C LYS A 717 -14.10 -13.81 -14.83
N ASP A 718 -12.87 -13.50 -15.23
CA ASP A 718 -11.74 -14.42 -15.16
C ASP A 718 -11.10 -14.48 -13.77
N TYR A 719 -11.30 -13.43 -12.96
CA TYR A 719 -10.71 -13.30 -11.63
C TYR A 719 -11.75 -13.08 -10.53
N TRP A 720 -12.46 -11.94 -10.53
CA TRP A 720 -13.31 -11.57 -9.41
C TRP A 720 -14.46 -12.55 -9.15
N ASP A 721 -15.15 -13.00 -10.20
CA ASP A 721 -16.30 -13.89 -10.07
C ASP A 721 -15.86 -15.25 -9.50
N GLY A 722 -14.70 -15.78 -9.93
CA GLY A 722 -14.12 -16.96 -9.33
C GLY A 722 -13.71 -16.76 -7.88
N LEU A 723 -13.03 -15.64 -7.55
CA LEU A 723 -12.66 -15.29 -6.17
C LEU A 723 -13.88 -15.22 -5.25
N TRP A 724 -14.94 -14.52 -5.69
CA TRP A 724 -16.17 -14.34 -4.93
C TRP A 724 -16.93 -15.66 -4.76
N ASP A 725 -17.14 -16.40 -5.85
CA ASP A 725 -17.83 -17.69 -5.81
C ASP A 725 -17.11 -18.67 -4.89
N TRP A 726 -15.78 -18.67 -4.91
CA TRP A 726 -14.94 -19.48 -4.03
C TRP A 726 -15.02 -19.05 -2.56
N SER A 727 -15.03 -17.73 -2.30
CA SER A 727 -15.11 -17.16 -0.95
C SER A 727 -16.49 -17.32 -0.33
N SER A 728 -17.54 -17.47 -1.14
CA SER A 728 -18.92 -17.66 -0.66
C SER A 728 -19.17 -18.98 0.08
N GLU A 729 -18.28 -19.96 -0.06
CA GLU A 729 -18.33 -21.23 0.68
C GLU A 729 -17.75 -21.12 2.09
N ALA A 730 -16.99 -20.06 2.38
CA ALA A 730 -16.45 -19.82 3.70
C ALA A 730 -17.61 -19.49 4.67
N LYS A 731 -17.74 -20.28 5.74
CA LYS A 731 -18.63 -19.96 6.85
C LYS A 731 -17.90 -19.01 7.79
N ASP A 732 -18.48 -17.82 8.01
CA ASP A 732 -18.05 -16.87 9.04
C ASP A 732 -18.07 -17.48 10.46
#